data_AF-A0A4Q4XDG2-F1
#
_entry.id   AF-A0A4Q4XDG2-F1
#
_cell.length_a   1.000
_cell.length_b   1.000
_cell.length_c   1.000
_cell.angle_alpha   90.00
_cell.angle_beta   90.00
_cell.angle_gamma   90.00
#
_symmetry.space_group_name_H-M   'P 1'
#
loop_
_entity.id
_entity.type
_entity.pdbx_description
1 polymer ?
#
loop_
_entity_poly.entity_id
_entity_poly.type
_entity_poly.pdbx_seq_one_letter_code
_entity_poly.pdbx_strand_id
1 'polypeptide(L)'
;MQPQYNPDLAPWEPISPNNVAGKGRVERPGHVANLVWQTRAAEPTAYENQLADSLEAAFLGGAQTPADIVAVLNERGPRNAAGGETWTEDSFLAEMRRLEAHGSNHQKRQAMEGNKEAQKEARINTGLRNYWYPVAASWNVKNAPVGITRLSQNIVLWRDTAGQVHALEDRCPHRGARLSMGWNLGDHVACWYHGVEVNGQGTVTSVPAVDACPMEGKTCVRSYPVQERAGAIFLWFGDKAPSEFDDAVGTLRLPEELTSDEHSHFLCFAHWNVNYRYAIDNVMDPMHGAYLHAVSHSMASGEKKAVMEVVETDHGIMFQKTGQRGVNFDWTEFGETGTMWLRLSIPYQPKVGPGGPFTIIGIVTPVDEEHCIVYFWRTRHVQGWQRDVWRFLYRNRLEGLHWDVLEQDRVVLESMAPEAREHETLYQHDIGITRIRRPNMPERNSTAGLLAGRKVLVTGAARGLGLAFAKSIAEAGGAVALADILGERVQEEAAALRAAGFDAHGFTLDLEDPASIQACAAAAVQGLGGLDGLVNNAAITNSGGRDASSIDIETWDRVMNVNVRGTWLMTTACLPALKASGRGAIVNLSSDTPMWGAPNLLAYVASKSAVIGMTKSLARECGADGITVNAIAPGLTLVEATEYVPSHRHALYRDQRAISRDQLPDDVCGAVLFALSDLSRFVTGQTLAVNGGFVMQ
;
A
#
# COMPACT_ATOMS: atom_id res chain seq x y z
N MET A 1 0.99 29.42 56.23
CA MET A 1 2.26 28.73 56.57
C MET A 1 2.84 28.23 55.25
N GLN A 2 4.01 28.75 54.85
CA GLN A 2 4.73 28.29 53.65
C GLN A 2 5.27 26.87 53.89
N PRO A 3 5.28 25.96 52.89
CA PRO A 3 5.95 24.69 53.03
C PRO A 3 7.47 24.92 53.02
N GLN A 4 8.13 24.61 54.14
CA GLN A 4 9.59 24.64 54.26
C GLN A 4 10.21 23.47 53.47
N TYR A 5 11.24 23.80 52.70
CA TYR A 5 12.17 22.88 52.05
C TYR A 5 12.81 21.93 53.09
N ASN A 6 12.77 20.62 52.83
CA ASN A 6 13.41 19.60 53.67
C ASN A 6 14.83 19.30 53.15
N PRO A 7 15.91 19.66 53.88
CA PRO A 7 17.29 19.46 53.46
C PRO A 7 17.82 18.02 53.65
N ASP A 8 17.03 17.08 54.17
CA ASP A 8 17.47 15.70 54.43
C ASP A 8 17.27 14.73 53.23
N LEU A 9 16.87 15.23 52.06
CA LEU A 9 16.95 14.45 50.81
C LEU A 9 18.40 14.50 50.29
N ALA A 10 19.16 13.48 50.66
CA ALA A 10 20.55 13.29 50.25
C ALA A 10 20.75 13.48 48.73
N PRO A 11 21.86 14.11 48.28
CA PRO A 11 22.20 14.19 46.87
C PRO A 11 22.46 12.78 46.34
N TRP A 12 21.58 12.30 45.47
CA TRP A 12 21.73 10.96 44.89
C TRP A 12 22.93 10.92 43.93
N GLU A 13 23.72 9.86 44.09
CA GLU A 13 24.90 9.52 43.33
C GLU A 13 24.62 9.48 41.81
N PRO A 14 25.61 9.83 40.97
CA PRO A 14 25.47 9.72 39.52
C PRO A 14 25.30 8.24 39.15
N ILE A 15 24.19 7.92 38.49
CA ILE A 15 24.05 6.65 37.80
C ILE A 15 25.12 6.63 36.70
N SER A 16 26.07 5.71 36.85
CA SER A 16 27.09 5.42 35.85
C SER A 16 26.45 5.18 34.48
N PRO A 17 26.93 5.84 33.41
CA PRO A 17 26.53 5.48 32.06
C PRO A 17 26.99 4.04 31.83
N ASN A 18 26.05 3.13 31.56
CA ASN A 18 26.43 1.84 31.02
C ASN A 18 27.05 2.07 29.65
N ASN A 19 28.36 1.84 29.61
CA ASN A 19 29.24 1.85 28.47
C ASN A 19 28.62 1.17 27.24
N VAL A 20 28.18 1.98 26.28
CA VAL A 20 28.36 1.64 24.86
C VAL A 20 29.75 2.11 24.49
N ALA A 21 30.69 1.17 24.40
CA ALA A 21 32.00 1.42 23.84
C ALA A 21 31.87 1.62 22.32
N GLY A 22 31.67 2.87 21.91
CA GLY A 22 31.84 3.32 20.52
C GLY A 22 32.74 4.55 20.53
N LYS A 23 34.04 4.34 20.31
CA LYS A 23 35.03 5.42 20.26
C LYS A 23 34.66 6.46 19.21
N GLY A 24 34.74 7.72 19.61
CA GLY A 24 34.40 8.86 18.79
C GLY A 24 35.19 8.99 17.50
N ARG A 25 34.54 9.63 16.53
CA ARG A 25 35.21 10.41 15.50
C ARG A 25 34.57 11.79 15.46
N VAL A 26 35.34 12.77 15.92
CA VAL A 26 35.13 14.18 15.59
C VAL A 26 35.56 14.33 14.13
N GLU A 27 34.63 14.57 13.22
CA GLU A 27 34.97 15.04 11.88
C GLU A 27 34.89 16.57 11.83
N ARG A 28 35.99 17.15 11.33
CA ARG A 28 36.25 18.59 11.25
C ARG A 28 35.48 19.18 10.06
N PRO A 29 35.09 20.47 10.12
CA PRO A 29 34.51 21.17 8.98
C PRO A 29 35.60 21.46 7.94
N GLY A 30 35.47 20.92 6.73
CA GLY A 30 36.46 21.16 5.69
C GLY A 30 36.37 20.28 4.44
N HIS A 31 35.27 20.42 3.68
CA HIS A 31 35.30 20.42 2.21
C HIS A 31 34.00 21.04 1.72
N VAL A 32 34.03 22.34 1.42
CA VAL A 32 33.01 22.92 0.55
C VAL A 32 33.41 22.46 -0.85
N ALA A 33 32.84 21.35 -1.30
CA ALA A 33 32.92 20.98 -2.70
C ALA A 33 32.25 22.10 -3.51
N ASN A 34 32.99 22.63 -4.49
CA ASN A 34 32.59 23.73 -5.35
C ASN A 34 31.13 23.57 -5.79
N LEU A 35 30.30 24.55 -5.42
CA LEU A 35 28.98 24.78 -6.01
C LEU A 35 29.21 25.12 -7.48
N VAL A 36 29.30 24.10 -8.34
CA VAL A 36 29.12 24.28 -9.77
C VAL A 36 27.62 24.44 -9.96
N TRP A 37 27.17 25.66 -10.21
CA TRP A 37 25.81 25.93 -10.69
C TRP A 37 25.67 25.30 -12.08
N GLN A 38 25.33 24.02 -12.17
CA GLN A 38 24.87 23.39 -13.41
C GLN A 38 23.38 23.75 -13.60
N THR A 39 23.11 24.85 -14.29
CA THR A 39 21.73 25.29 -14.59
C THR A 39 21.12 24.67 -15.86
N ARG A 40 21.79 23.71 -16.50
CA ARG A 40 21.22 22.95 -17.62
C ARG A 40 21.52 21.46 -17.49
N ALA A 41 20.46 20.64 -17.44
CA ALA A 41 20.52 19.17 -17.37
C ALA A 41 20.60 18.51 -18.76
N ALA A 42 20.64 19.30 -19.85
CA ALA A 42 20.79 18.80 -21.22
C ALA A 42 21.79 19.69 -21.98
N GLU A 43 22.62 19.06 -22.83
CA GLU A 43 23.53 19.79 -23.71
C GLU A 43 22.75 20.67 -24.70
N PRO A 44 23.24 21.88 -25.03
CA PRO A 44 22.59 22.74 -26.00
C PRO A 44 22.47 22.06 -27.37
N THR A 45 21.34 22.27 -28.05
CA THR A 45 21.17 21.73 -29.41
C THR A 45 22.09 22.44 -30.40
N ALA A 46 22.38 21.83 -31.56
CA ALA A 46 23.19 22.46 -32.61
C ALA A 46 22.61 23.82 -33.06
N TYR A 47 21.29 23.96 -33.09
CA TYR A 47 20.60 25.22 -33.37
C TYR A 47 20.86 26.28 -32.29
N GLU A 48 20.79 25.90 -31.02
CA GLU A 48 21.03 26.81 -29.90
C GLU A 48 22.48 27.29 -29.86
N ASN A 49 23.45 26.41 -30.12
CA ASN A 49 24.86 26.78 -30.23
C ASN A 49 25.09 27.77 -31.36
N GLN A 50 24.55 27.49 -32.57
CA GLN A 50 24.70 28.38 -33.72
C GLN A 50 24.02 29.75 -33.51
N LEU A 51 22.87 29.77 -32.81
CA LEU A 51 22.19 31.01 -32.46
C LEU A 51 22.99 31.80 -31.43
N ALA A 52 23.58 31.13 -30.42
CA ALA A 52 24.45 31.76 -29.42
C ALA A 52 25.69 32.39 -30.06
N ASP A 53 26.39 31.68 -30.94
CA ASP A 53 27.56 32.20 -31.68
C ASP A 53 27.19 33.45 -32.50
N SER A 54 26.01 33.45 -33.12
CA SER A 54 25.53 34.57 -33.93
C SER A 54 25.16 35.80 -33.09
N LEU A 55 24.61 35.58 -31.89
CA LEU A 55 24.32 36.63 -30.92
C LEU A 55 25.61 37.23 -30.36
N GLU A 56 26.58 36.39 -30.02
CA GLU A 56 27.89 36.84 -29.55
C GLU A 56 28.60 37.69 -30.62
N ALA A 57 28.56 37.27 -31.88
CA ALA A 57 29.07 38.06 -33.00
C ALA A 57 28.34 39.39 -33.17
N ALA A 58 27.01 39.43 -32.97
CA ALA A 58 26.24 40.67 -33.04
C ALA A 58 26.65 41.66 -31.94
N PHE A 59 26.83 41.19 -30.70
CA PHE A 59 27.25 42.03 -29.59
C PHE A 59 28.71 42.50 -29.72
N LEU A 60 29.61 41.63 -30.20
CA LEU A 60 30.99 42.03 -30.53
C LEU A 60 31.03 43.07 -31.66
N GLY A 61 30.05 43.03 -32.57
CA GLY A 61 29.82 44.03 -33.61
C GLY A 61 29.18 45.33 -33.13
N GLY A 62 28.85 45.46 -31.83
CA GLY A 62 28.29 46.67 -31.24
C GLY A 62 26.76 46.75 -31.23
N ALA A 63 26.05 45.65 -31.45
CA ALA A 63 24.58 45.62 -31.35
C ALA A 63 24.10 46.04 -29.95
N GLN A 64 23.17 47.00 -29.88
CA GLN A 64 22.58 47.45 -28.61
C GLN A 64 21.06 47.34 -28.55
N THR A 65 20.42 47.10 -29.70
CA THR A 65 18.97 46.96 -29.81
C THR A 65 18.57 45.63 -30.46
N PRO A 66 17.34 45.13 -30.23
CA PRO A 66 16.84 43.95 -30.93
C PRO A 66 16.89 44.08 -32.46
N ALA A 67 16.71 45.30 -32.99
CA ALA A 67 16.85 45.60 -34.41
C ALA A 67 18.27 45.31 -34.93
N ASP A 68 19.31 45.70 -34.19
CA ASP A 68 20.70 45.45 -34.54
C ASP A 68 21.00 43.94 -34.59
N ILE A 69 20.46 43.20 -33.62
CA ILE A 69 20.62 41.74 -33.52
C ILE A 69 19.93 41.05 -34.70
N VAL A 70 18.69 41.44 -35.01
CA VAL A 70 17.91 40.91 -36.13
C VAL A 70 18.61 41.15 -37.48
N ALA A 71 19.26 42.31 -37.65
CA ALA A 71 20.04 42.59 -38.85
C ALA A 71 21.21 41.60 -39.03
N VAL A 72 21.96 41.33 -37.97
CA VAL A 72 23.08 40.37 -37.98
C VAL A 72 22.58 38.94 -38.19
N LEU A 73 21.50 38.55 -37.52
CA LEU A 73 20.89 37.22 -37.67
C LEU A 73 20.37 36.97 -39.10
N ASN A 74 19.81 38.00 -39.76
CA ASN A 74 19.37 37.89 -41.14
C ASN A 74 20.53 37.88 -42.15
N GLU A 75 21.66 38.50 -41.82
CA GLU A 75 22.83 38.49 -42.70
C GLU A 75 23.60 37.16 -42.61
N ARG A 76 23.78 36.61 -41.40
CA ARG A 76 24.72 35.50 -41.15
C ARG A 76 24.28 34.46 -40.11
N GLY A 77 23.13 34.65 -39.46
CA GLY A 77 22.64 33.76 -38.40
C GLY A 77 21.80 32.57 -38.90
N PRO A 78 21.45 31.63 -38.00
CA PRO A 78 20.54 30.54 -38.33
C PRO A 78 19.13 31.07 -38.61
N ARG A 79 18.36 30.44 -39.50
CA ARG A 79 16.95 30.81 -39.73
C ARG A 79 16.07 30.43 -38.54
N ASN A 80 14.91 31.06 -38.41
CA ASN A 80 13.98 30.77 -37.32
C ASN A 80 13.58 29.27 -37.27
N ALA A 81 13.36 28.75 -36.05
CA ALA A 81 13.02 27.33 -35.83
C ALA A 81 11.67 26.91 -36.45
N ALA A 82 10.82 27.88 -36.81
CA ALA A 82 9.55 27.68 -37.51
C ALA A 82 9.69 27.40 -39.02
N GLY A 83 10.93 27.43 -39.55
CA GLY A 83 11.24 26.99 -40.90
C GLY A 83 10.75 27.94 -41.99
N GLY A 84 11.46 29.06 -42.19
CA GLY A 84 11.49 29.71 -43.51
C GLY A 84 11.43 31.23 -43.56
N GLU A 85 11.22 31.94 -42.44
CA GLU A 85 11.09 33.40 -42.44
C GLU A 85 12.39 34.11 -42.01
N THR A 86 12.61 35.30 -42.57
CA THR A 86 13.60 36.28 -42.07
C THR A 86 13.22 36.72 -40.66
N TRP A 87 14.21 36.87 -39.78
CA TRP A 87 14.02 37.38 -38.44
C TRP A 87 13.38 38.75 -38.45
N THR A 88 12.46 38.94 -37.51
CA THR A 88 11.87 40.21 -37.10
C THR A 88 12.11 40.37 -35.61
N GLU A 89 12.00 41.60 -35.08
CA GLU A 89 12.16 41.81 -33.63
C GLU A 89 11.16 40.97 -32.82
N ASP A 90 9.91 40.87 -33.30
CA ASP A 90 8.87 40.07 -32.67
C ASP A 90 9.18 38.58 -32.66
N SER A 91 9.67 38.03 -33.78
CA SER A 91 10.02 36.61 -33.88
C SER A 91 11.28 36.27 -33.09
N PHE A 92 12.26 37.19 -33.04
CA PHE A 92 13.43 37.07 -32.17
C PHE A 92 13.04 37.04 -30.69
N LEU A 93 12.24 38.01 -30.23
CA LEU A 93 11.78 38.06 -28.84
C LEU A 93 10.86 36.88 -28.48
N ALA A 94 10.05 36.40 -29.41
CA ALA A 94 9.24 35.19 -29.22
C ALA A 94 10.13 33.94 -29.05
N GLU A 95 11.19 33.80 -29.84
CA GLU A 95 12.12 32.67 -29.75
C GLU A 95 12.94 32.71 -28.45
N MET A 96 13.38 33.89 -28.00
CA MET A 96 14.05 34.03 -26.70
C MET A 96 13.14 33.57 -25.54
N ARG A 97 11.86 33.97 -25.58
CA ARG A 97 10.85 33.51 -24.61
C ARG A 97 10.58 32.00 -24.71
N ARG A 98 10.61 31.43 -25.91
CA ARG A 98 10.42 29.99 -26.13
C ARG A 98 11.56 29.18 -25.52
N LEU A 99 12.80 29.58 -25.77
CA LEU A 99 14.02 28.95 -25.23
C LEU A 99 14.08 29.07 -23.70
N GLU A 100 13.64 30.20 -23.14
CA GLU A 100 13.49 30.40 -21.69
C GLU A 100 12.39 29.49 -21.08
N ALA A 101 11.25 29.34 -21.77
CA ALA A 101 10.14 28.51 -21.30
C ALA A 101 10.41 26.99 -21.35
N HIS A 102 11.20 26.52 -22.33
CA HIS A 102 11.59 25.11 -22.45
C HIS A 102 12.55 24.65 -21.34
N GLY A 103 13.35 25.56 -20.78
CA GLY A 103 14.16 25.27 -19.58
C GLY A 103 13.32 25.05 -18.32
N SER A 104 12.27 25.85 -18.11
CA SER A 104 11.58 25.86 -16.80
C SER A 104 10.50 24.78 -16.60
N ASN A 105 9.82 24.33 -17.65
CA ASN A 105 8.66 23.44 -17.50
C ASN A 105 9.00 21.94 -17.44
N HIS A 106 10.10 21.50 -18.07
CA HIS A 106 10.56 20.11 -17.97
C HIS A 106 11.32 19.88 -16.64
N GLN A 107 12.14 20.84 -16.22
CA GLN A 107 12.88 20.82 -14.95
C GLN A 107 11.95 20.87 -13.72
N LYS A 108 10.87 21.67 -13.75
CA LYS A 108 9.90 21.72 -12.64
C LYS A 108 9.15 20.40 -12.43
N ARG A 109 8.89 19.63 -13.49
CA ARG A 109 8.16 18.36 -13.40
C ARG A 109 9.04 17.22 -12.90
N GLN A 110 10.25 17.05 -13.45
CA GLN A 110 11.19 16.01 -12.99
C GLN A 110 11.77 16.31 -11.59
N ALA A 111 12.07 17.57 -11.27
CA ALA A 111 12.51 17.93 -9.91
C ALA A 111 11.37 17.82 -8.89
N MET A 112 10.11 18.04 -9.27
CA MET A 112 8.96 17.77 -8.39
C MET A 112 8.75 16.27 -8.16
N GLU A 113 8.87 15.43 -9.18
CA GLU A 113 8.67 13.98 -9.06
C GLU A 113 9.81 13.30 -8.27
N GLY A 114 11.08 13.64 -8.55
CA GLY A 114 12.21 13.15 -7.77
C GLY A 114 12.20 13.61 -6.31
N ASN A 115 11.74 14.85 -6.05
CA ASN A 115 11.58 15.36 -4.69
C ASN A 115 10.40 14.71 -3.96
N LYS A 116 9.32 14.33 -4.67
CA LYS A 116 8.18 13.63 -4.06
C LYS A 116 8.54 12.21 -3.63
N GLU A 117 9.27 11.45 -4.46
CA GLU A 117 9.65 10.08 -4.10
C GLU A 117 10.68 10.08 -2.96
N ALA A 118 11.66 10.99 -2.99
CA ALA A 118 12.60 11.17 -1.88
C ALA A 118 11.90 11.60 -0.58
N GLN A 119 10.89 12.49 -0.66
CA GLN A 119 10.06 12.86 0.50
C GLN A 119 9.20 11.71 1.01
N LYS A 120 8.70 10.84 0.12
CA LYS A 120 7.95 9.64 0.49
C LYS A 120 8.83 8.64 1.21
N GLU A 121 10.01 8.35 0.67
CA GLU A 121 10.98 7.45 1.29
C GLU A 121 11.49 7.99 2.63
N ALA A 122 11.80 9.29 2.72
CA ALA A 122 12.18 9.92 3.98
C ALA A 122 11.06 9.77 5.05
N ARG A 123 9.80 9.96 4.66
CA ARG A 123 8.65 9.75 5.56
C ARG A 123 8.52 8.30 5.99
N ILE A 124 8.64 7.35 5.07
CA ILE A 124 8.56 5.91 5.37
C ILE A 124 9.68 5.52 6.34
N ASN A 125 10.91 6.01 6.14
CA ASN A 125 12.05 5.66 6.98
C ASN A 125 11.87 6.08 8.45
N THR A 126 11.13 7.15 8.73
CA THR A 126 10.75 7.55 10.10
C THR A 126 9.62 6.71 10.71
N GLY A 127 8.96 5.85 9.94
CA GLY A 127 7.82 5.04 10.38
C GLY A 127 6.47 5.51 9.84
N LEU A 128 5.58 4.54 9.65
CA LEU A 128 4.22 4.79 9.14
C LEU A 128 3.33 5.42 10.22
N ARG A 129 2.51 6.39 9.81
CA ARG A 129 1.48 7.02 10.66
C ARG A 129 0.19 6.22 10.66
N ASN A 130 -0.71 6.53 11.58
CA ASN A 130 -1.98 5.84 11.82
C ASN A 130 -1.80 4.36 12.20
N TYR A 131 -0.80 4.08 13.04
CA TYR A 131 -0.56 2.77 13.64
C TYR A 131 -0.29 2.90 15.14
N TRP A 132 -0.59 1.81 15.85
CA TRP A 132 -0.10 1.56 17.19
C TRP A 132 1.31 0.97 17.15
N TYR A 133 2.22 1.53 17.95
CA TYR A 133 3.58 1.00 18.12
C TYR A 133 3.89 0.75 19.60
N PRO A 134 4.52 -0.37 19.97
CA PRO A 134 5.09 -0.53 21.30
C PRO A 134 6.26 0.42 21.47
N VAL A 135 6.21 1.29 22.47
CA VAL A 135 7.21 2.34 22.66
C VAL A 135 8.11 2.10 23.86
N ALA A 136 7.66 1.30 24.83
CA ALA A 136 8.44 0.94 26.01
C ALA A 136 7.91 -0.37 26.62
N ALA A 137 8.78 -1.10 27.30
CA ALA A 137 8.34 -2.13 28.22
C ALA A 137 7.64 -1.47 29.42
N SER A 138 6.52 -2.05 29.87
CA SER A 138 5.69 -1.53 30.96
C SER A 138 6.49 -1.23 32.23
N TRP A 139 7.43 -2.11 32.58
CA TRP A 139 8.27 -2.01 33.78
C TRP A 139 9.38 -0.94 33.69
N ASN A 140 9.61 -0.36 32.51
CA ASN A 140 10.55 0.76 32.35
C ASN A 140 9.94 2.10 32.80
N VAL A 141 8.61 2.21 32.83
CA VAL A 141 7.91 3.42 33.27
C VAL A 141 7.42 3.21 34.70
N LYS A 142 8.14 3.82 35.65
CA LYS A 142 7.82 3.80 37.08
C LYS A 142 7.24 5.16 37.49
N ASN A 143 7.65 5.70 38.64
CA ASN A 143 7.16 6.98 39.14
C ASN A 143 7.79 8.18 38.43
N ALA A 144 9.07 8.12 38.09
CA ALA A 144 9.73 9.23 37.39
C ALA A 144 9.28 9.30 35.92
N PRO A 145 9.05 10.50 35.35
CA PRO A 145 8.85 10.64 33.92
C PRO A 145 10.04 10.08 33.14
N VAL A 146 9.77 9.48 31.99
CA VAL A 146 10.77 8.85 31.13
C VAL A 146 10.68 9.48 29.74
N GLY A 147 11.81 10.03 29.27
CA GLY A 147 11.94 10.57 27.92
C GLY A 147 12.38 9.49 26.94
N ILE A 148 11.68 9.38 25.81
CA ILE A 148 12.01 8.46 24.71
C ILE A 148 11.88 9.16 23.35
N THR A 149 12.47 8.55 22.32
CA THR A 149 12.31 8.97 20.93
C THR A 149 11.70 7.85 20.10
N ARG A 150 10.59 8.08 19.40
CA ARG A 150 9.95 7.11 18.51
C ARG A 150 9.40 7.82 17.27
N LEU A 151 9.60 7.24 16.11
CA LEU A 151 9.25 7.82 14.82
C LEU A 151 9.76 9.27 14.66
N SER A 152 11.00 9.49 15.10
CA SER A 152 11.69 10.79 15.19
C SER A 152 10.96 11.84 16.05
N GLN A 153 10.05 11.41 16.93
CA GLN A 153 9.32 12.26 17.87
C GLN A 153 9.79 12.04 19.30
N ASN A 154 9.97 13.15 20.02
CA ASN A 154 10.36 13.18 21.42
C ASN A 154 9.12 13.07 22.32
N ILE A 155 9.09 12.08 23.20
CA ILE A 155 7.91 11.70 23.98
C ILE A 155 8.27 11.53 25.45
N VAL A 156 7.43 12.05 26.34
CA VAL A 156 7.51 11.79 27.78
C VAL A 156 6.41 10.80 28.17
N LEU A 157 6.80 9.77 28.92
CA LEU A 157 5.91 8.78 29.52
C LEU A 157 5.96 8.89 31.04
N TRP A 158 4.82 8.78 31.70
CA TRP A 158 4.77 8.62 33.16
C TRP A 158 3.52 7.84 33.58
N ARG A 159 3.49 7.39 34.83
CA ARG A 159 2.30 6.78 35.44
C ARG A 159 1.69 7.74 36.46
N ASP A 160 0.38 7.90 36.42
CA ASP A 160 -0.31 8.63 37.48
C ASP A 160 -0.43 7.81 38.78
N THR A 161 -1.07 8.40 39.79
CA THR A 161 -1.29 7.77 41.09
C THR A 161 -2.20 6.54 41.03
N ALA A 162 -3.00 6.39 39.98
CA ALA A 162 -3.81 5.20 39.71
C ALA A 162 -3.03 4.13 38.91
N GLY A 163 -1.79 4.42 38.51
CA GLY A 163 -0.94 3.53 37.71
C GLY A 163 -1.18 3.61 36.20
N GLN A 164 -2.09 4.47 35.75
CA GLN A 164 -2.40 4.67 34.34
C GLN A 164 -1.24 5.40 33.64
N VAL A 165 -0.84 4.90 32.47
CA VAL A 165 0.23 5.51 31.68
C VAL A 165 -0.31 6.68 30.86
N HIS A 166 0.43 7.77 30.86
CA HIS A 166 0.20 8.96 30.05
C HIS A 166 1.39 9.21 29.13
N ALA A 167 1.14 9.86 28.00
CA ALA A 167 2.15 10.15 26.98
C ALA A 167 1.92 11.52 26.34
N LEU A 168 2.94 12.37 26.36
CA LEU A 168 2.93 13.68 25.73
C LEU A 168 4.17 13.87 24.85
N GLU A 169 4.10 14.84 23.94
CA GLU A 169 5.29 15.42 23.33
C GLU A 169 6.21 15.93 24.46
N ASP A 170 7.49 15.56 24.42
CA ASP A 170 8.48 15.90 25.44
C ASP A 170 8.98 17.35 25.27
N ARG A 171 8.04 18.29 25.28
CA ARG A 171 8.28 19.71 25.05
C ARG A 171 7.40 20.54 25.97
N CYS A 172 8.02 21.29 26.87
CA CYS A 172 7.33 22.30 27.66
C CYS A 172 6.80 23.42 26.74
N PRO A 173 5.51 23.81 26.86
CA PRO A 173 4.91 24.80 25.97
C PRO A 173 5.48 26.21 26.16
N HIS A 174 6.15 26.48 27.28
CA HIS A 174 6.77 27.79 27.55
C HIS A 174 8.05 28.03 26.74
N ARG A 175 9.07 27.15 26.87
CA ARG A 175 10.40 27.35 26.22
C ARG A 175 11.02 26.07 25.67
N GLY A 176 10.23 25.02 25.47
CA GLY A 176 10.70 23.79 24.85
C GLY A 176 11.58 22.89 25.74
N ALA A 177 11.69 23.17 27.04
CA ALA A 177 12.40 22.28 27.96
C ALA A 177 11.76 20.88 28.01
N ARG A 178 12.57 19.85 28.18
CA ARG A 178 12.13 18.45 28.30
C ARG A 178 11.26 18.26 29.54
N LEU A 179 10.03 17.83 29.35
CA LEU A 179 9.09 17.50 30.44
C LEU A 179 9.50 16.20 31.13
N SER A 180 10.18 15.31 30.43
CA SER A 180 10.75 14.06 30.96
C SER A 180 11.80 14.27 32.06
N MET A 181 12.41 15.46 32.12
CA MET A 181 13.34 15.84 33.19
C MET A 181 12.61 16.49 34.39
N GLY A 182 11.29 16.65 34.27
CA GLY A 182 10.40 17.24 35.25
C GLY A 182 10.01 16.30 36.38
N TRP A 183 8.98 16.73 37.12
CA TRP A 183 8.40 15.97 38.21
C TRP A 183 7.05 15.38 37.81
N ASN A 184 6.84 14.12 38.15
CA ASN A 184 5.52 13.50 38.09
C ASN A 184 4.73 13.93 39.34
N LEU A 185 3.61 14.62 39.13
CA LEU A 185 2.71 15.07 40.19
C LEU A 185 1.43 14.20 40.27
N GLY A 186 1.40 13.07 39.56
CA GLY A 186 0.26 12.18 39.42
C GLY A 186 -0.36 12.33 38.04
N ASP A 187 -1.47 13.06 37.94
CA ASP A 187 -2.21 13.27 36.69
C ASP A 187 -1.55 14.30 35.74
N HIS A 188 -0.50 14.98 36.19
CA HIS A 188 0.26 15.96 35.43
C HIS A 188 1.77 15.88 35.67
N VAL A 189 2.53 16.45 34.74
CA VAL A 189 3.98 16.61 34.81
C VAL A 189 4.34 18.09 34.95
N ALA A 190 5.22 18.39 35.92
CA ALA A 190 5.74 19.73 36.13
C ALA A 190 7.11 19.89 35.46
N CYS A 191 7.23 20.90 34.61
CA CYS A 191 8.48 21.24 33.93
C CYS A 191 9.54 21.68 34.96
N TRP A 192 10.71 21.04 34.94
CA TRP A 192 11.83 21.38 35.81
C TRP A 192 12.41 22.79 35.65
N TYR A 193 12.12 23.46 34.52
CA TYR A 193 12.70 24.77 34.25
C TYR A 193 11.97 25.89 35.01
N HIS A 194 10.64 25.95 34.91
CA HIS A 194 9.83 27.04 35.50
C HIS A 194 8.57 26.53 36.20
N GLY A 195 8.45 25.22 36.44
CA GLY A 195 7.32 24.62 37.14
C GLY A 195 6.02 24.56 36.35
N VAL A 196 6.00 24.85 35.04
CA VAL A 196 4.78 24.76 34.22
C VAL A 196 4.24 23.33 34.26
N GLU A 197 2.99 23.18 34.70
CA GLU A 197 2.32 21.90 34.87
C GLU A 197 1.43 21.59 33.66
N VAL A 198 1.54 20.36 33.14
CA VAL A 198 0.78 19.89 31.98
C VAL A 198 0.18 18.53 32.28
N ASN A 199 -1.14 18.38 32.11
CA ASN A 199 -1.84 17.11 32.34
C ASN A 199 -1.68 16.11 31.19
N GLY A 200 -2.16 14.88 31.39
CA GLY A 200 -2.14 13.80 30.38
C GLY A 200 -2.78 14.13 29.03
N GLN A 201 -3.65 15.15 28.95
CA GLN A 201 -4.28 15.60 27.71
C GLN A 201 -3.46 16.67 26.96
N GLY A 202 -2.36 17.15 27.57
CA GLY A 202 -1.51 18.20 27.01
C GLY A 202 -1.98 19.62 27.34
N THR A 203 -2.92 19.73 28.29
CA THR A 203 -3.47 21.00 28.77
C THR A 203 -2.62 21.54 29.92
N VAL A 204 -2.29 22.82 29.88
CA VAL A 204 -1.57 23.50 30.96
C VAL A 204 -2.52 23.68 32.14
N THR A 205 -2.18 23.10 33.29
CA THR A 205 -3.00 23.16 34.51
C THR A 205 -2.58 24.29 35.45
N SER A 206 -1.27 24.58 35.51
CA SER A 206 -0.74 25.64 36.37
C SER A 206 0.54 26.24 35.80
N VAL A 207 0.72 27.55 35.99
CA VAL A 207 1.98 28.26 35.75
C VAL A 207 2.39 28.98 37.05
N PRO A 208 3.14 28.32 37.95
CA PRO A 208 3.40 28.83 39.31
C PRO A 208 4.09 30.20 39.39
N ALA A 209 4.79 30.61 38.32
CA ALA A 209 5.54 31.86 38.29
C ALA A 209 4.68 33.12 38.04
N VAL A 210 3.40 32.96 37.66
CA VAL A 210 2.54 34.08 37.24
C VAL A 210 1.10 33.84 37.70
N ASP A 211 0.50 34.80 38.41
CA ASP A 211 -0.93 34.77 38.70
C ASP A 211 -1.76 34.96 37.42
N ALA A 212 -2.75 34.09 37.20
CA ALA A 212 -3.69 34.12 36.06
C ALA A 212 -3.00 34.08 34.68
N CYS A 213 -2.17 33.07 34.44
CA CYS A 213 -1.48 32.91 33.17
C CYS A 213 -2.45 32.56 32.03
N PRO A 214 -2.44 33.27 30.88
CA PRO A 214 -3.31 32.95 29.74
C PRO A 214 -3.08 31.58 29.10
N MET A 215 -2.05 30.83 29.51
CA MET A 215 -1.81 29.46 29.05
C MET A 215 -2.66 28.44 29.82
N GLU A 216 -3.06 28.75 31.05
CA GLU A 216 -3.85 27.84 31.89
C GLU A 216 -5.19 27.50 31.20
N GLY A 217 -5.52 26.21 31.17
CA GLY A 217 -6.68 25.68 30.47
C GLY A 217 -6.50 25.49 28.96
N LYS A 218 -5.36 25.87 28.37
CA LYS A 218 -5.09 25.63 26.93
C LYS A 218 -4.33 24.33 26.69
N THR A 219 -4.75 23.59 25.68
CA THR A 219 -4.01 22.44 25.15
C THR A 219 -2.86 22.94 24.28
N CYS A 220 -1.63 22.78 24.77
CA CYS A 220 -0.42 23.35 24.14
C CYS A 220 0.62 22.30 23.75
N VAL A 221 0.46 21.08 24.25
CA VAL A 221 1.37 19.95 24.02
C VAL A 221 0.57 18.82 23.38
N ARG A 222 1.13 18.15 22.38
CA ARG A 222 0.47 16.98 21.79
C ARG A 222 0.39 15.86 22.83
N SER A 223 -0.79 15.25 22.97
CA SER A 223 -0.98 13.99 23.70
C SER A 223 -1.06 12.82 22.73
N TYR A 224 -0.68 11.63 23.21
CA TYR A 224 -0.77 10.38 22.45
C TYR A 224 -1.76 9.44 23.12
N PRO A 225 -2.70 8.83 22.37
CA PRO A 225 -3.49 7.72 22.89
C PRO A 225 -2.57 6.58 23.33
N VAL A 226 -2.82 6.04 24.52
CA VAL A 226 -1.97 5.03 25.17
C VAL A 226 -2.77 3.77 25.45
N GLN A 227 -2.18 2.59 25.18
CA GLN A 227 -2.69 1.31 25.66
C GLN A 227 -1.56 0.47 26.25
N GLU A 228 -1.81 -0.14 27.41
CA GLU A 228 -0.89 -1.10 28.02
C GLU A 228 -1.41 -2.53 27.81
N ARG A 229 -0.64 -3.35 27.08
CA ARG A 229 -1.02 -4.71 26.66
C ARG A 229 0.21 -5.61 26.58
N ALA A 230 0.05 -6.87 26.95
CA ALA A 230 1.11 -7.90 26.87
C ALA A 230 2.48 -7.46 27.47
N GLY A 231 2.49 -6.61 28.50
CA GLY A 231 3.72 -6.09 29.13
C GLY A 231 4.42 -4.95 28.38
N ALA A 232 3.85 -4.43 27.28
CA ALA A 232 4.33 -3.24 26.58
C ALA A 232 3.34 -2.07 26.67
N ILE A 233 3.87 -0.86 26.53
CA ILE A 233 3.11 0.38 26.37
C ILE A 233 3.06 0.69 24.87
N PHE A 234 1.87 0.80 24.31
CA PHE A 234 1.60 1.14 22.93
C PHE A 234 1.11 2.59 22.82
N LEU A 235 1.63 3.31 21.82
CA LEU A 235 1.13 4.63 21.45
C LEU A 235 0.58 4.64 20.03
N TRP A 236 -0.49 5.40 19.83
CA TRP A 236 -1.04 5.68 18.51
C TRP A 236 -0.34 6.89 17.88
N PHE A 237 0.20 6.70 16.67
CA PHE A 237 0.87 7.76 15.89
C PHE A 237 0.05 8.19 14.68
N GLY A 238 -1.20 8.58 14.87
CA GLY A 238 -2.05 9.08 13.80
C GLY A 238 -2.22 10.60 13.75
N ASP A 239 -2.80 11.06 12.64
CA ASP A 239 -3.22 12.45 12.44
C ASP A 239 -4.63 12.72 12.98
N LYS A 240 -5.44 11.66 13.11
CA LYS A 240 -6.76 11.64 13.75
C LYS A 240 -6.72 10.82 15.03
N ALA A 241 -7.63 11.11 15.97
CA ALA A 241 -7.79 10.27 17.14
C ALA A 241 -8.34 8.87 16.75
N PRO A 242 -7.95 7.78 17.44
CA PRO A 242 -8.47 6.45 17.16
C PRO A 242 -10.00 6.33 17.18
N SER A 243 -10.67 7.15 17.99
CA SER A 243 -12.14 7.21 18.10
C SER A 243 -12.84 7.87 16.91
N GLU A 244 -12.10 8.51 16.01
CA GLU A 244 -12.65 9.16 14.81
C GLU A 244 -12.71 8.24 13.59
N PHE A 245 -12.30 6.97 13.74
CA PHE A 245 -12.41 5.96 12.70
C PHE A 245 -13.69 5.14 12.93
N ASP A 246 -14.56 5.06 11.91
CA ASP A 246 -15.82 4.30 11.95
C ASP A 246 -15.59 2.76 11.98
N ASP A 247 -14.38 2.30 11.64
CA ASP A 247 -13.99 0.90 11.47
C ASP A 247 -12.84 0.46 12.41
N ALA A 248 -12.46 -0.83 12.31
CA ALA A 248 -11.41 -1.50 13.09
C ALA A 248 -10.01 -0.82 13.12
N VAL A 249 -9.74 0.14 12.24
CA VAL A 249 -8.42 0.75 11.98
C VAL A 249 -7.80 1.41 13.22
N GLY A 250 -8.62 2.07 14.05
CA GLY A 250 -8.14 2.72 15.27
C GLY A 250 -7.94 1.78 16.47
N THR A 251 -8.40 0.53 16.39
CA THR A 251 -8.37 -0.40 17.53
C THR A 251 -7.09 -1.23 17.51
N LEU A 252 -6.31 -1.18 18.59
CA LEU A 252 -5.17 -2.09 18.78
C LEU A 252 -5.67 -3.54 18.90
N ARG A 253 -5.43 -4.35 17.87
CA ARG A 253 -5.70 -5.78 17.87
C ARG A 253 -4.39 -6.54 17.80
N LEU A 254 -4.11 -7.33 18.82
CA LEU A 254 -2.92 -8.18 18.90
C LEU A 254 -3.29 -9.63 18.53
N PRO A 255 -2.34 -10.43 18.03
CA PRO A 255 -2.54 -11.86 17.78
C PRO A 255 -3.07 -12.63 19.00
N GLU A 256 -3.72 -13.76 18.74
CA GLU A 256 -4.31 -14.61 19.80
C GLU A 256 -3.28 -15.04 20.84
N GLU A 257 -2.01 -15.23 20.45
CA GLU A 257 -0.92 -15.64 21.33
C GLU A 257 -0.59 -14.60 22.41
N LEU A 258 -1.01 -13.35 22.21
CA LEU A 258 -0.83 -12.24 23.15
C LEU A 258 -2.12 -11.87 23.91
N THR A 259 -3.26 -12.44 23.53
CA THR A 259 -4.58 -12.05 24.06
C THR A 259 -5.33 -13.20 24.73
N SER A 260 -5.06 -14.46 24.34
CA SER A 260 -5.69 -15.65 24.88
C SER A 260 -5.02 -16.13 26.18
N ASP A 261 -5.84 -16.52 27.16
CA ASP A 261 -5.40 -17.15 28.42
C ASP A 261 -4.86 -18.58 28.21
N GLU A 262 -5.02 -19.16 27.02
CA GLU A 262 -4.44 -20.45 26.65
C GLU A 262 -2.95 -20.38 26.33
N HIS A 263 -2.45 -19.17 26.03
CA HIS A 263 -1.06 -18.93 25.71
C HIS A 263 -0.35 -18.26 26.88
N SER A 264 0.88 -18.72 27.15
CA SER A 264 1.80 -17.94 27.96
C SER A 264 2.77 -17.20 27.07
N HIS A 265 2.92 -15.90 27.35
CA HIS A 265 3.89 -15.03 26.69
C HIS A 265 4.72 -14.23 27.70
N PHE A 266 5.85 -13.70 27.24
CA PHE A 266 6.61 -12.66 27.93
C PHE A 266 7.36 -11.81 26.90
N LEU A 267 7.48 -10.52 27.20
CA LEU A 267 8.10 -9.53 26.33
C LEU A 267 9.62 -9.50 26.50
N CYS A 268 10.32 -9.41 25.38
CA CYS A 268 11.72 -9.07 25.26
C CYS A 268 11.88 -7.93 24.24
N PHE A 269 12.97 -7.17 24.30
CA PHE A 269 13.24 -6.12 23.32
C PHE A 269 14.75 -5.89 23.13
N ALA A 270 15.14 -5.40 21.95
CA ALA A 270 16.52 -5.07 21.61
C ALA A 270 16.58 -3.80 20.76
N HIS A 271 17.64 -3.00 20.94
CA HIS A 271 17.93 -1.80 20.15
C HIS A 271 18.92 -2.16 19.04
N TRP A 272 18.59 -1.82 17.80
CA TRP A 272 19.44 -2.07 16.64
C TRP A 272 19.75 -0.74 15.93
N ASN A 273 21.01 -0.55 15.54
CA ASN A 273 21.47 0.63 14.79
C ASN A 273 21.25 0.43 13.28
N VAL A 274 20.00 0.13 12.93
CA VAL A 274 19.58 -0.05 11.55
C VAL A 274 18.15 0.45 11.40
N ASN A 275 17.79 0.93 10.19
CA ASN A 275 16.42 1.29 9.88
C ASN A 275 15.47 0.10 10.12
N TYR A 276 14.29 0.37 10.69
CA TYR A 276 13.31 -0.64 11.08
C TYR A 276 12.91 -1.60 9.94
N ARG A 277 12.95 -1.14 8.69
CA ARG A 277 12.56 -1.93 7.53
C ARG A 277 13.49 -3.14 7.34
N TYR A 278 14.80 -2.98 7.59
CA TYR A 278 15.74 -4.09 7.51
C TYR A 278 15.47 -5.16 8.56
N ALA A 279 15.03 -4.77 9.76
CA ALA A 279 14.63 -5.72 10.80
C ALA A 279 13.36 -6.50 10.41
N ILE A 280 12.40 -5.83 9.76
CA ILE A 280 11.21 -6.51 9.20
C ILE A 280 11.65 -7.49 8.10
N ASP A 281 12.48 -7.05 7.16
CA ASP A 281 12.94 -7.87 6.04
C ASP A 281 13.73 -9.11 6.50
N ASN A 282 14.58 -8.96 7.52
CA ASN A 282 15.33 -10.06 8.13
C ASN A 282 14.39 -11.15 8.64
N VAL A 283 13.36 -10.80 9.41
CA VAL A 283 12.39 -11.79 9.92
C VAL A 283 11.61 -12.44 8.79
N MET A 284 11.36 -11.72 7.71
CA MET A 284 10.56 -12.18 6.57
C MET A 284 11.33 -13.06 5.58
N ASP A 285 12.65 -13.19 5.75
CA ASP A 285 13.47 -14.15 5.01
C ASP A 285 13.76 -15.40 5.85
N PRO A 286 13.02 -16.51 5.67
CA PRO A 286 13.32 -17.77 6.36
C PRO A 286 14.58 -18.49 5.83
N MET A 287 15.25 -17.98 4.78
CA MET A 287 16.39 -18.65 4.15
C MET A 287 17.71 -18.34 4.84
N HIS A 288 17.95 -17.12 5.34
CA HIS A 288 19.19 -16.81 6.05
C HIS A 288 19.40 -17.74 7.26
N GLY A 289 18.34 -18.25 7.85
CA GLY A 289 18.42 -19.19 8.98
C GLY A 289 19.23 -20.46 8.70
N ALA A 290 19.22 -20.96 7.47
CA ALA A 290 20.02 -22.12 7.08
C ALA A 290 21.54 -21.82 6.96
N TYR A 291 21.92 -20.55 6.95
CA TYR A 291 23.31 -20.09 6.80
C TYR A 291 23.80 -19.39 8.07
N LEU A 292 23.14 -18.28 8.46
CA LEU A 292 23.54 -17.43 9.57
C LEU A 292 23.45 -18.15 10.91
N HIS A 293 22.41 -18.97 11.09
CA HIS A 293 22.15 -19.71 12.32
C HIS A 293 22.49 -21.21 12.19
N ALA A 294 23.36 -21.58 11.26
CA ALA A 294 23.74 -22.98 11.03
C ALA A 294 24.52 -23.60 12.22
N VAL A 295 25.21 -22.77 13.00
CA VAL A 295 26.03 -23.20 14.16
C VAL A 295 25.22 -23.15 15.47
N SER A 296 24.22 -22.27 15.56
CA SER A 296 23.23 -22.23 16.64
C SER A 296 22.21 -23.34 16.40
N HIS A 297 22.40 -24.46 17.10
CA HIS A 297 21.73 -25.78 17.08
C HIS A 297 20.23 -25.97 16.74
N SER A 298 19.47 -24.95 16.30
CA SER A 298 18.08 -25.08 15.83
C SER A 298 17.90 -25.28 14.32
N MET A 299 18.86 -24.94 13.44
CA MET A 299 18.59 -24.83 11.98
C MET A 299 19.59 -25.51 11.03
N ALA A 300 20.46 -26.39 11.53
CA ALA A 300 21.50 -27.04 10.71
C ALA A 300 20.98 -28.05 9.65
N SER A 301 19.71 -28.47 9.71
CA SER A 301 19.13 -29.56 8.91
C SER A 301 18.12 -29.13 7.84
N GLY A 302 17.96 -27.84 7.56
CA GLY A 302 17.02 -27.34 6.55
C GLY A 302 17.47 -27.63 5.11
N GLU A 303 16.53 -27.98 4.23
CA GLU A 303 16.80 -28.08 2.80
C GLU A 303 17.20 -26.71 2.24
N LYS A 304 18.36 -26.65 1.56
CA LYS A 304 18.89 -25.41 0.95
C LYS A 304 18.20 -25.01 -0.35
N LYS A 305 17.20 -25.78 -0.77
CA LYS A 305 16.34 -25.52 -1.93
C LYS A 305 14.91 -25.73 -1.48
N ALA A 306 14.10 -24.67 -1.47
CA ALA A 306 12.69 -24.76 -1.16
C ALA A 306 11.91 -23.87 -2.14
N VAL A 307 10.76 -24.33 -2.59
CA VAL A 307 9.82 -23.45 -3.31
C VAL A 307 9.06 -22.66 -2.24
N MET A 308 9.10 -21.34 -2.38
CA MET A 308 8.40 -20.42 -1.48
C MET A 308 6.98 -20.19 -2.00
N GLU A 309 5.99 -20.29 -1.12
CA GLU A 309 4.60 -20.00 -1.40
C GLU A 309 4.14 -18.81 -0.54
N VAL A 310 3.25 -17.99 -1.10
CA VAL A 310 2.57 -16.93 -0.36
C VAL A 310 1.10 -17.27 -0.21
N VAL A 311 0.64 -17.30 1.02
CA VAL A 311 -0.74 -17.58 1.41
C VAL A 311 -1.33 -16.32 2.04
N GLU A 312 -2.51 -15.90 1.60
CA GLU A 312 -3.22 -14.81 2.26
C GLU A 312 -3.86 -15.31 3.55
N THR A 313 -3.85 -14.45 4.57
CA THR A 313 -4.45 -14.73 5.88
C THR A 313 -5.45 -13.64 6.21
N ASP A 314 -6.29 -13.87 7.21
CA ASP A 314 -7.25 -12.87 7.71
C ASP A 314 -6.57 -11.59 8.23
N HIS A 315 -5.26 -11.65 8.49
CA HIS A 315 -4.48 -10.56 9.07
C HIS A 315 -3.44 -9.96 8.13
N GLY A 316 -3.17 -10.59 6.98
CA GLY A 316 -2.11 -10.16 6.07
C GLY A 316 -1.63 -11.32 5.20
N ILE A 317 -0.34 -11.62 5.25
CA ILE A 317 0.29 -12.59 4.34
C ILE A 317 1.27 -13.50 5.07
N MET A 318 1.17 -14.80 4.78
CA MET A 318 2.05 -15.84 5.27
C MET A 318 2.95 -16.34 4.15
N PHE A 319 4.24 -16.45 4.44
CA PHE A 319 5.27 -16.99 3.57
C PHE A 319 5.69 -18.33 4.11
N GLN A 320 5.58 -19.38 3.30
CA GLN A 320 5.87 -20.74 3.73
C GLN A 320 6.66 -21.52 2.69
N LYS A 321 7.43 -22.51 3.15
CA LYS A 321 8.09 -23.49 2.28
C LYS A 321 7.10 -24.57 1.87
N THR A 322 6.93 -24.82 0.58
CA THR A 322 6.00 -25.87 0.09
C THR A 322 6.44 -27.26 0.53
N GLY A 323 5.52 -28.08 1.06
CA GLY A 323 5.77 -29.49 1.37
C GLY A 323 6.47 -29.77 2.71
N GLN A 324 6.76 -28.75 3.52
CA GLN A 324 7.31 -28.89 4.88
C GLN A 324 6.51 -28.03 5.84
N ARG A 325 5.51 -28.61 6.54
CA ARG A 325 4.81 -27.94 7.64
C ARG A 325 5.02 -28.73 8.92
N GLY A 326 5.72 -28.13 9.88
CA GLY A 326 5.92 -28.69 11.22
C GLY A 326 7.21 -29.52 11.37
N VAL A 327 8.22 -29.27 10.53
CA VAL A 327 9.50 -30.00 10.55
C VAL A 327 10.68 -29.05 10.85
N ASN A 328 10.67 -27.79 10.41
CA ASN A 328 11.72 -26.77 10.65
C ASN A 328 11.14 -25.33 10.70
N PHE A 329 11.99 -24.29 10.60
CA PHE A 329 11.59 -22.90 10.35
C PHE A 329 10.93 -22.79 8.97
N ASP A 330 9.63 -23.07 8.95
CA ASP A 330 8.87 -23.42 7.75
C ASP A 330 8.07 -22.24 7.21
N TRP A 331 7.71 -21.27 8.06
CA TRP A 331 6.90 -20.12 7.67
C TRP A 331 7.07 -18.90 8.57
N THR A 332 6.79 -17.74 7.98
CA THR A 332 6.71 -16.44 8.65
C THR A 332 5.49 -15.68 8.12
N GLU A 333 4.81 -14.94 8.96
CA GLU A 333 3.62 -14.18 8.61
C GLU A 333 3.78 -12.73 8.99
N PHE A 334 3.36 -11.85 8.08
CA PHE A 334 3.22 -10.44 8.33
C PHE A 334 1.74 -10.12 8.48
N GLY A 335 1.35 -9.61 9.64
CA GLY A 335 -0.01 -9.21 9.94
C GLY A 335 -0.13 -7.71 10.22
N GLU A 336 -1.25 -7.14 9.79
CA GLU A 336 -1.59 -5.72 9.93
C GLU A 336 -2.97 -5.59 10.56
N THR A 337 -3.01 -5.29 11.86
CA THR A 337 -4.27 -5.23 12.63
C THR A 337 -4.31 -3.99 13.52
N GLY A 338 -4.12 -2.81 12.91
CA GLY A 338 -3.90 -1.54 13.61
C GLY A 338 -2.48 -1.38 14.19
N THR A 339 -1.68 -2.46 14.12
CA THR A 339 -0.23 -2.51 14.36
C THR A 339 0.37 -3.51 13.37
N MET A 340 1.63 -3.31 12.98
CA MET A 340 2.34 -4.24 12.10
C MET A 340 3.10 -5.25 12.96
N TRP A 341 2.74 -6.52 12.84
CA TRP A 341 3.37 -7.60 13.58
C TRP A 341 3.86 -8.71 12.65
N LEU A 342 4.88 -9.40 13.13
CA LEU A 342 5.51 -10.55 12.48
C LEU A 342 5.27 -11.77 13.35
N ARG A 343 4.81 -12.87 12.76
CA ARG A 343 4.62 -14.14 13.46
C ARG A 343 5.48 -15.21 12.81
N LEU A 344 6.17 -15.99 13.63
CA LEU A 344 6.90 -17.17 13.18
C LEU A 344 6.81 -18.28 14.21
N SER A 345 6.91 -19.53 13.77
CA SER A 345 6.89 -20.70 14.64
C SER A 345 8.17 -21.51 14.47
N ILE A 346 8.76 -21.92 15.59
CA ILE A 346 9.96 -22.74 15.68
C ILE A 346 9.57 -24.09 16.29
N PRO A 347 9.64 -25.21 15.54
CA PRO A 347 9.38 -26.53 16.09
C PRO A 347 10.59 -26.99 16.91
N TYR A 348 10.62 -26.65 18.20
CA TYR A 348 11.67 -27.17 19.08
C TYR A 348 11.49 -28.66 19.39
N GLN A 349 12.62 -29.34 19.65
CA GLN A 349 12.62 -30.72 20.12
C GLN A 349 11.81 -30.88 21.42
N PRO A 350 11.09 -32.00 21.62
CA PRO A 350 10.27 -32.24 22.81
C PRO A 350 10.99 -32.06 24.16
N LYS A 351 12.32 -32.18 24.18
CA LYS A 351 13.16 -32.00 25.37
C LYS A 351 13.14 -30.58 25.97
N VAL A 352 12.62 -29.57 25.26
CA VAL A 352 12.59 -28.18 25.73
C VAL A 352 11.31 -27.82 26.52
N GLY A 353 10.54 -28.81 26.94
CA GLY A 353 9.36 -28.64 27.78
C GLY A 353 8.02 -28.74 27.03
N PRO A 354 6.90 -28.68 27.76
CA PRO A 354 5.55 -28.93 27.25
C PRO A 354 5.02 -27.81 26.35
N GLY A 355 3.93 -28.07 25.61
CA GLY A 355 3.18 -27.03 24.87
C GLY A 355 3.49 -26.88 23.38
N GLY A 356 3.95 -27.95 22.73
CA GLY A 356 4.09 -27.97 21.28
C GLY A 356 5.10 -26.95 20.73
N PRO A 357 4.86 -26.41 19.51
CA PRO A 357 5.71 -25.43 18.86
C PRO A 357 5.88 -24.15 19.66
N PHE A 358 7.00 -23.47 19.47
CA PHE A 358 7.31 -22.19 20.08
C PHE A 358 7.05 -21.08 19.08
N THR A 359 6.25 -20.09 19.43
CA THR A 359 5.89 -19.00 18.52
C THR A 359 6.54 -17.70 18.99
N ILE A 360 6.94 -16.87 18.03
CA ILE A 360 7.48 -15.54 18.28
C ILE A 360 6.58 -14.55 17.57
N ILE A 361 6.10 -13.56 18.32
CA ILE A 361 5.42 -12.38 17.77
C ILE A 361 6.40 -11.22 17.87
N GLY A 362 6.74 -10.58 16.76
CA GLY A 362 7.66 -9.45 16.70
C GLY A 362 6.95 -8.18 16.22
N ILE A 363 7.26 -7.03 16.80
CA ILE A 363 6.85 -5.71 16.34
C ILE A 363 8.07 -4.81 16.36
N VAL A 364 8.39 -4.18 15.23
CA VAL A 364 9.53 -3.27 15.12
C VAL A 364 9.02 -1.83 15.21
N THR A 365 9.62 -1.04 16.11
CA THR A 365 9.30 0.37 16.26
C THR A 365 10.49 1.23 15.83
N PRO A 366 10.31 2.13 14.85
CA PRO A 366 11.33 3.11 14.48
C PRO A 366 11.64 4.04 15.67
N VAL A 367 12.92 4.23 15.97
CA VAL A 367 13.37 5.32 16.84
C VAL A 367 13.47 6.57 15.99
N ASP A 368 14.20 6.46 14.89
CA ASP A 368 14.41 7.47 13.85
C ASP A 368 14.70 6.77 12.50
N GLU A 369 15.23 7.50 11.53
CA GLU A 369 15.57 7.02 10.19
C GLU A 369 16.65 5.92 10.17
N GLU A 370 17.48 5.83 11.21
CA GLU A 370 18.67 4.96 11.24
C GLU A 370 18.63 3.93 12.37
N HIS A 371 17.72 4.07 13.34
CA HIS A 371 17.66 3.23 14.53
C HIS A 371 16.27 2.67 14.76
N CYS A 372 16.19 1.44 15.25
CA CYS A 372 14.92 0.82 15.63
C CYS A 372 15.02 0.02 16.93
N ILE A 373 13.85 -0.30 17.49
CA ILE A 373 13.72 -1.25 18.58
C ILE A 373 12.81 -2.38 18.13
N VAL A 374 13.32 -3.60 18.27
CA VAL A 374 12.55 -4.81 18.02
C VAL A 374 11.95 -5.26 19.34
N TYR A 375 10.61 -5.24 19.45
CA TYR A 375 9.87 -5.84 20.55
C TYR A 375 9.44 -7.23 20.10
N PHE A 376 9.69 -8.25 20.90
CA PHE A 376 9.30 -9.60 20.56
C PHE A 376 8.82 -10.37 21.79
N TRP A 377 7.71 -11.06 21.60
CA TRP A 377 7.10 -11.91 22.60
C TRP A 377 7.42 -13.34 22.28
N ARG A 378 7.94 -14.04 23.29
CA ARG A 378 8.07 -15.50 23.23
C ARG A 378 6.78 -16.09 23.71
N THR A 379 6.11 -16.88 22.88
CA THR A 379 4.77 -17.41 23.17
C THR A 379 4.73 -18.92 23.06
N ARG A 380 3.90 -19.55 23.90
CA ARG A 380 3.67 -21.00 23.87
C ARG A 380 2.30 -21.34 24.44
N HIS A 381 1.65 -22.36 23.87
CA HIS A 381 0.35 -22.87 24.35
C HIS A 381 0.58 -23.75 25.59
N VAL A 382 0.58 -23.13 26.77
CA VAL A 382 0.84 -23.78 28.07
C VAL A 382 0.12 -23.05 29.20
N GLN A 383 -0.40 -23.82 30.16
CA GLN A 383 -1.10 -23.29 31.34
C GLN A 383 -0.60 -23.94 32.64
N GLY A 384 -0.88 -23.28 33.77
CA GLY A 384 -0.59 -23.79 35.11
C GLY A 384 0.87 -24.23 35.29
N TRP A 385 1.08 -25.48 35.71
CA TRP A 385 2.43 -26.03 35.93
C TRP A 385 3.26 -26.11 34.64
N GLN A 386 2.65 -26.32 33.47
CA GLN A 386 3.36 -26.41 32.19
C GLN A 386 4.00 -25.07 31.84
N ARG A 387 3.27 -23.98 32.09
CA ARG A 387 3.76 -22.61 31.96
C ARG A 387 4.99 -22.38 32.83
N ASP A 388 4.91 -22.74 34.10
CA ASP A 388 5.97 -22.46 35.07
C ASP A 388 7.25 -23.25 34.75
N VAL A 389 7.10 -24.53 34.36
CA VAL A 389 8.21 -25.36 33.88
C VAL A 389 8.81 -24.79 32.59
N TRP A 390 7.99 -24.41 31.62
CA TRP A 390 8.48 -23.83 30.37
C TRP A 390 9.24 -22.53 30.60
N ARG A 391 8.70 -21.59 31.39
CA ARG A 391 9.38 -20.33 31.72
C ARG A 391 10.71 -20.56 32.43
N PHE A 392 10.75 -21.52 33.36
CA PHE A 392 11.99 -21.92 34.02
C PHE A 392 13.01 -22.48 33.01
N LEU A 393 12.61 -23.42 32.16
CA LEU A 393 13.49 -24.01 31.15
C LEU A 393 13.97 -22.97 30.13
N TYR A 394 13.09 -22.07 29.70
CA TYR A 394 13.44 -20.99 28.78
C TYR A 394 14.58 -20.15 29.36
N ARG A 395 14.37 -19.60 30.56
CA ARG A 395 15.35 -18.74 31.24
C ARG A 395 16.70 -19.44 31.47
N ASN A 396 16.69 -20.74 31.76
CA ASN A 396 17.90 -21.46 32.15
C ASN A 396 18.64 -22.15 30.99
N ARG A 397 18.00 -22.33 29.82
CA ARG A 397 18.55 -23.15 28.73
C ARG A 397 18.38 -22.53 27.34
N LEU A 398 17.34 -21.73 27.11
CA LEU A 398 17.03 -21.21 25.78
C LEU A 398 17.37 -19.72 25.66
N GLU A 399 17.25 -18.94 26.74
CA GLU A 399 17.43 -17.49 26.70
C GLU A 399 18.77 -17.08 26.06
N GLY A 400 19.89 -17.64 26.52
CA GLY A 400 21.21 -17.35 25.94
C GLY A 400 21.29 -17.67 24.44
N LEU A 401 20.82 -18.85 24.03
CA LEU A 401 20.82 -19.26 22.62
C LEU A 401 19.98 -18.32 21.74
N HIS A 402 18.86 -17.81 22.25
CA HIS A 402 18.00 -16.90 21.52
C HIS A 402 18.63 -15.51 21.39
N TRP A 403 19.38 -15.07 22.41
CA TRP A 403 20.17 -13.84 22.33
C TRP A 403 21.32 -13.97 21.33
N ASP A 404 21.99 -15.12 21.28
CA ASP A 404 23.05 -15.38 20.29
C ASP A 404 22.53 -15.29 18.85
N VAL A 405 21.32 -15.80 18.59
CA VAL A 405 20.65 -15.69 17.28
C VAL A 405 20.39 -14.22 16.92
N LEU A 406 19.79 -13.46 17.84
CA LEU A 406 19.51 -12.03 17.62
C LEU A 406 20.78 -11.20 17.43
N GLU A 407 21.88 -11.57 18.09
CA GLU A 407 23.16 -10.89 17.93
C GLU A 407 23.79 -11.18 16.57
N GLN A 408 23.63 -12.40 16.04
CA GLN A 408 24.04 -12.72 14.67
C GLN A 408 23.28 -11.86 13.64
N ASP A 409 21.96 -11.73 13.79
CA ASP A 409 21.13 -10.87 12.94
C ASP A 409 21.58 -9.41 13.02
N ARG A 410 21.73 -8.89 14.25
CA ARG A 410 22.14 -7.51 14.50
C ARG A 410 23.47 -7.19 13.84
N VAL A 411 24.47 -8.05 13.98
CA VAL A 411 25.80 -7.85 13.36
C VAL A 411 25.70 -7.77 11.85
N VAL A 412 24.93 -8.65 11.21
CA VAL A 412 24.74 -8.61 9.74
C VAL A 412 24.04 -7.31 9.33
N LEU A 413 22.92 -6.97 9.97
CA LEU A 413 22.10 -5.83 9.58
C LEU A 413 22.81 -4.49 9.81
N GLU A 414 23.52 -4.32 10.92
CA GLU A 414 24.29 -3.10 11.22
C GLU A 414 25.57 -2.98 10.36
N SER A 415 25.99 -4.06 9.70
CA SER A 415 27.17 -4.08 8.81
C SER A 415 26.83 -4.00 7.33
N MET A 416 25.54 -3.88 6.97
CA MET A 416 25.12 -3.72 5.59
C MET A 416 25.74 -2.45 4.97
N ALA A 417 25.97 -2.50 3.66
CA ALA A 417 26.48 -1.34 2.94
C ALA A 417 25.52 -0.14 3.06
N PRO A 418 26.02 1.11 3.05
CA PRO A 418 25.16 2.28 2.92
C PRO A 418 24.24 2.13 1.72
N GLU A 419 22.99 2.56 1.86
CA GLU A 419 21.98 2.51 0.78
C GLU A 419 21.80 1.09 0.20
N ALA A 420 22.02 0.02 0.98
CA ALA A 420 21.97 -1.36 0.51
C ALA A 420 20.68 -1.70 -0.28
N ARG A 421 19.54 -1.14 0.13
CA ARG A 421 18.25 -1.31 -0.57
C ARG A 421 18.21 -0.69 -1.97
N GLU A 422 18.98 0.36 -2.24
CA GLU A 422 19.02 1.00 -3.56
C GLU A 422 19.89 0.22 -4.55
N HIS A 423 20.74 -0.68 -4.03
CA HIS A 423 21.70 -1.46 -4.80
C HIS A 423 21.44 -2.97 -4.76
N GLU A 424 20.29 -3.39 -4.24
CA GLU A 424 19.96 -4.81 -4.10
C GLU A 424 19.39 -5.41 -5.37
N THR A 425 19.57 -6.73 -5.53
CA THR A 425 18.90 -7.52 -6.56
C THR A 425 18.13 -8.63 -5.89
N LEU A 426 16.81 -8.47 -5.80
CA LEU A 426 15.92 -9.48 -5.25
C LEU A 426 15.70 -10.62 -6.25
N TYR A 427 15.55 -11.84 -5.77
CA TYR A 427 15.28 -13.03 -6.59
C TYR A 427 14.12 -13.86 -6.00
N GLN A 428 13.88 -15.06 -6.55
CA GLN A 428 12.65 -15.84 -6.32
C GLN A 428 12.34 -16.14 -4.83
N HIS A 429 13.35 -16.18 -3.96
CA HIS A 429 13.15 -16.44 -2.53
C HIS A 429 12.69 -15.19 -1.77
N ASP A 430 12.90 -13.99 -2.33
CA ASP A 430 12.53 -12.70 -1.75
C ASP A 430 11.11 -12.27 -2.13
N ILE A 431 10.26 -13.20 -2.58
CA ILE A 431 8.87 -12.89 -2.98
C ILE A 431 8.09 -12.23 -1.84
N GLY A 432 8.41 -12.58 -0.58
CA GLY A 432 7.77 -12.00 0.57
C GLY A 432 8.23 -10.60 0.94
N ILE A 433 9.54 -10.40 0.89
CA ILE A 433 10.14 -9.09 0.96
C ILE A 433 9.57 -8.17 -0.15
N THR A 434 9.48 -8.68 -1.38
CA THR A 434 8.92 -7.92 -2.51
C THR A 434 7.46 -7.52 -2.30
N ARG A 435 6.65 -8.36 -1.63
CA ARG A 435 5.25 -8.04 -1.33
C ARG A 435 5.12 -6.98 -0.24
N ILE A 436 5.88 -7.08 0.86
CA ILE A 436 5.79 -6.11 1.97
C ILE A 436 6.49 -4.78 1.66
N ARG A 437 7.51 -4.77 0.79
CA ARG A 437 8.29 -3.57 0.45
C ARG A 437 7.67 -2.67 -0.59
N ARG A 438 6.61 -3.10 -1.29
CA ARG A 438 5.94 -2.25 -2.28
C ARG A 438 5.57 -0.93 -1.59
N PRO A 439 5.97 0.24 -2.11
CA PRO A 439 5.77 1.55 -1.47
C PRO A 439 4.31 1.91 -1.21
N ASN A 440 3.40 1.05 -1.62
CA ASN A 440 2.09 0.87 -1.05
C ASN A 440 1.97 -0.66 -0.88
N MET A 441 2.06 -1.20 0.35
CA MET A 441 0.95 -2.07 0.72
C MET A 441 -0.23 -1.15 0.45
N PRO A 442 -1.07 -1.44 -0.55
CA PRO A 442 -2.23 -0.61 -0.68
C PRO A 442 -2.83 -0.66 0.74
N GLU A 443 -3.14 0.49 1.36
CA GLU A 443 -4.51 0.62 1.88
C GLU A 443 -5.29 -0.16 0.84
N ARG A 444 -5.73 -1.42 1.06
CA ARG A 444 -6.36 -2.25 0.01
C ARG A 444 -7.11 -1.27 -0.83
N ASN A 445 -6.67 -0.87 -2.03
CA ASN A 445 -6.89 0.52 -2.52
C ASN A 445 -8.35 0.81 -2.28
N SER A 446 -8.75 1.52 -1.20
CA SER A 446 -10.00 1.13 -0.52
C SER A 446 -11.12 1.39 -1.47
N THR A 447 -11.45 0.35 -2.22
CA THR A 447 -12.56 0.36 -3.13
C THR A 447 -13.77 0.47 -2.25
N ALA A 448 -13.68 0.08 -0.96
CA ALA A 448 -14.53 0.54 0.13
C ALA A 448 -14.89 2.02 -0.07
N GLY A 449 -16.10 2.23 -0.56
CA GLY A 449 -16.66 3.54 -0.83
C GLY A 449 -16.47 4.08 -2.26
N LEU A 450 -15.57 3.52 -3.08
CA LEU A 450 -15.36 3.93 -4.48
C LEU A 450 -16.65 3.83 -5.31
N LEU A 451 -17.48 2.83 -5.02
CA LEU A 451 -18.80 2.65 -5.62
C LEU A 451 -19.92 2.88 -4.59
N ALA A 452 -19.68 3.61 -3.50
CA ALA A 452 -20.71 3.92 -2.51
C ALA A 452 -21.96 4.51 -3.17
N GLY A 453 -23.11 3.87 -2.92
CA GLY A 453 -24.39 4.29 -3.46
C GLY A 453 -24.54 4.11 -4.97
N ARG A 454 -23.67 3.32 -5.62
CA ARG A 454 -23.83 2.88 -7.01
C ARG A 454 -24.63 1.59 -7.06
N LYS A 455 -25.54 1.50 -8.02
CA LYS A 455 -26.36 0.32 -8.31
C LYS A 455 -25.94 -0.27 -9.64
N VAL A 456 -25.39 -1.48 -9.65
CA VAL A 456 -24.75 -2.06 -10.84
C VAL A 456 -25.34 -3.42 -11.18
N LEU A 457 -25.70 -3.63 -12.44
CA LEU A 457 -26.09 -4.93 -12.97
C LEU A 457 -24.90 -5.58 -13.69
N VAL A 458 -24.60 -6.84 -13.37
CA VAL A 458 -23.53 -7.63 -13.99
C VAL A 458 -24.13 -8.86 -14.66
N THR A 459 -23.90 -9.04 -15.96
CA THR A 459 -24.32 -10.25 -16.69
C THR A 459 -23.24 -11.33 -16.66
N GLY A 460 -23.64 -12.60 -16.65
CA GLY A 460 -22.71 -13.74 -16.56
C GLY A 460 -22.04 -13.83 -15.19
N ALA A 461 -22.78 -13.49 -14.14
CA ALA A 461 -22.26 -13.27 -12.79
C ALA A 461 -22.35 -14.48 -11.85
N ALA A 462 -22.76 -15.67 -12.33
CA ALA A 462 -22.81 -16.86 -11.49
C ALA A 462 -21.43 -17.48 -11.22
N ARG A 463 -20.41 -17.17 -12.03
CA ARG A 463 -19.04 -17.70 -11.89
C ARG A 463 -18.00 -16.86 -12.64
N GLY A 464 -16.73 -17.24 -12.49
CA GLY A 464 -15.62 -16.66 -13.26
C GLY A 464 -15.48 -15.14 -13.07
N LEU A 465 -15.14 -14.44 -14.15
CA LEU A 465 -14.93 -12.99 -14.13
C LEU A 465 -16.18 -12.21 -13.69
N GLY A 466 -17.38 -12.60 -14.12
CA GLY A 466 -18.61 -11.89 -13.75
C GLY A 466 -18.88 -11.94 -12.25
N LEU A 467 -18.67 -13.10 -11.62
CA LEU A 467 -18.77 -13.23 -10.17
C LEU A 467 -17.69 -12.42 -9.45
N ALA A 468 -16.45 -12.42 -9.98
CA ALA A 468 -15.36 -11.61 -9.42
C ALA A 468 -15.67 -10.10 -9.49
N PHE A 469 -16.26 -9.63 -10.59
CA PHE A 469 -16.74 -8.24 -10.70
C PHE A 469 -17.85 -7.94 -9.71
N ALA A 470 -18.82 -8.85 -9.56
CA ALA A 470 -19.91 -8.67 -8.61
C ALA A 470 -19.42 -8.56 -7.16
N LYS A 471 -18.50 -9.44 -6.76
CA LYS A 471 -17.81 -9.39 -5.45
C LYS A 471 -17.05 -8.08 -5.27
N SER A 472 -16.24 -7.71 -6.26
CA SER A 472 -15.45 -6.47 -6.23
C SER A 472 -16.32 -5.21 -6.16
N ILE A 473 -17.49 -5.19 -6.82
CA ILE A 473 -18.45 -4.08 -6.76
C ILE A 473 -19.08 -3.98 -5.37
N ALA A 474 -19.48 -5.12 -4.80
CA ALA A 474 -20.07 -5.19 -3.47
C ALA A 474 -19.07 -4.73 -2.39
N GLU A 475 -17.85 -5.24 -2.44
CA GLU A 475 -16.74 -4.81 -1.58
C GLU A 475 -16.39 -3.34 -1.78
N ALA A 476 -16.66 -2.79 -2.98
CA ALA A 476 -16.49 -1.38 -3.27
C ALA A 476 -17.61 -0.46 -2.73
N GLY A 477 -18.58 -1.02 -2.00
CA GLY A 477 -19.74 -0.30 -1.46
C GLY A 477 -20.89 -0.10 -2.45
N GLY A 478 -20.85 -0.79 -3.60
CA GLY A 478 -21.94 -0.78 -4.58
C GLY A 478 -22.99 -1.85 -4.28
N ALA A 479 -24.25 -1.56 -4.58
CA ALA A 479 -25.32 -2.54 -4.64
C ALA A 479 -25.27 -3.27 -5.99
N VAL A 480 -25.38 -4.60 -5.99
CA VAL A 480 -25.14 -5.41 -7.18
C VAL A 480 -26.32 -6.33 -7.53
N ALA A 481 -26.74 -6.29 -8.79
CA ALA A 481 -27.59 -7.29 -9.39
C ALA A 481 -26.72 -8.27 -10.21
N LEU A 482 -26.75 -9.54 -9.83
CA LEU A 482 -26.08 -10.64 -10.53
C LEU A 482 -27.10 -11.27 -11.47
N ALA A 483 -26.80 -11.34 -12.77
CA ALA A 483 -27.66 -11.97 -13.75
C ALA A 483 -26.92 -13.07 -14.52
N ASP A 484 -27.50 -14.26 -14.64
CA ASP A 484 -26.86 -15.39 -15.32
C ASP A 484 -27.90 -16.40 -15.84
N ILE A 485 -27.53 -17.21 -16.83
CA ILE A 485 -28.35 -18.32 -17.32
C ILE A 485 -28.42 -19.47 -16.29
N LEU A 486 -27.39 -19.58 -15.44
CA LEU A 486 -27.33 -20.53 -14.33
C LEU A 486 -28.17 -20.03 -13.15
N GLY A 487 -29.50 -20.09 -13.31
CA GLY A 487 -30.47 -19.50 -12.39
C GLY A 487 -30.33 -19.92 -10.92
N GLU A 488 -30.04 -21.18 -10.62
CA GLU A 488 -29.84 -21.63 -9.23
C GLU A 488 -28.53 -21.05 -8.66
N ARG A 489 -27.44 -21.18 -9.39
CA ARG A 489 -26.10 -20.74 -8.94
C ARG A 489 -26.04 -19.22 -8.72
N VAL A 490 -26.67 -18.41 -9.58
CA VAL A 490 -26.69 -16.95 -9.40
C VAL A 490 -27.48 -16.53 -8.15
N GLN A 491 -28.51 -17.30 -7.76
CA GLN A 491 -29.24 -17.07 -6.52
C GLN A 491 -28.39 -17.45 -5.29
N GLU A 492 -27.65 -18.55 -5.36
CA GLU A 492 -26.72 -18.98 -4.31
C GLU A 492 -25.62 -17.93 -4.06
N GLU A 493 -24.97 -17.44 -5.12
CA GLU A 493 -23.92 -16.42 -5.01
C GLU A 493 -24.47 -15.08 -4.48
N ALA A 494 -25.66 -14.67 -4.93
CA ALA A 494 -26.32 -13.48 -4.40
C ALA A 494 -26.71 -13.65 -2.91
N ALA A 495 -27.11 -14.85 -2.50
CA ALA A 495 -27.36 -15.16 -1.09
C ALA A 495 -26.07 -15.13 -0.25
N ALA A 496 -24.96 -15.65 -0.78
CA ALA A 496 -23.66 -15.60 -0.12
C ALA A 496 -23.17 -14.16 0.08
N LEU A 497 -23.32 -13.30 -0.93
CA LEU A 497 -23.00 -11.87 -0.81
C LEU A 497 -23.87 -11.16 0.24
N ARG A 498 -25.17 -11.45 0.28
CA ARG A 498 -26.07 -10.92 1.32
C ARG A 498 -25.70 -11.42 2.72
N ALA A 499 -25.31 -12.68 2.86
CA ALA A 499 -24.85 -13.24 4.13
C ALA A 499 -23.55 -12.56 4.62
N ALA A 500 -22.72 -12.08 3.70
CA ALA A 500 -21.54 -11.27 3.98
C ALA A 500 -21.84 -9.77 4.25
N GLY A 501 -23.12 -9.37 4.27
CA GLY A 501 -23.55 -8.01 4.60
C GLY A 501 -23.68 -7.05 3.41
N PHE A 502 -23.57 -7.54 2.18
CA PHE A 502 -23.70 -6.71 0.97
C PHE A 502 -25.12 -6.66 0.42
N ASP A 503 -25.43 -5.58 -0.31
CA ASP A 503 -26.68 -5.44 -1.05
C ASP A 503 -26.57 -6.14 -2.42
N ALA A 504 -27.06 -7.38 -2.50
CA ALA A 504 -26.91 -8.24 -3.68
C ALA A 504 -28.21 -8.97 -4.06
N HIS A 505 -28.53 -8.99 -5.34
CA HIS A 505 -29.73 -9.63 -5.89
C HIS A 505 -29.39 -10.55 -7.06
N GLY A 506 -29.92 -11.78 -7.06
CA GLY A 506 -29.74 -12.74 -8.16
C GLY A 506 -30.92 -12.74 -9.12
N PHE A 507 -30.66 -12.85 -10.42
CA PHE A 507 -31.68 -12.95 -11.47
C PHE A 507 -31.29 -13.95 -12.55
N THR A 508 -32.24 -14.76 -13.02
CA THR A 508 -32.03 -15.61 -14.19
C THR A 508 -32.11 -14.77 -15.46
N LEU A 509 -31.14 -14.92 -16.35
CA LEU A 509 -31.03 -14.19 -17.61
C LEU A 509 -30.58 -15.13 -18.73
N ASP A 510 -31.42 -15.22 -19.77
CA ASP A 510 -31.03 -15.79 -21.06
C ASP A 510 -30.84 -14.65 -22.07
N LEU A 511 -29.63 -14.50 -22.60
CA LEU A 511 -29.30 -13.47 -23.59
C LEU A 511 -29.77 -13.80 -25.01
N GLU A 512 -30.22 -15.03 -25.27
CA GLU A 512 -30.82 -15.40 -26.56
C GLU A 512 -32.29 -14.91 -26.65
N ASP A 513 -32.98 -14.84 -25.51
CA ASP A 513 -34.40 -14.48 -25.40
C ASP A 513 -34.62 -12.99 -25.04
N PRO A 514 -35.17 -12.16 -25.96
CA PRO A 514 -35.51 -10.78 -25.67
C PRO A 514 -36.47 -10.58 -24.50
N ALA A 515 -37.40 -11.53 -24.26
CA ALA A 515 -38.35 -11.42 -23.16
C ALA A 515 -37.63 -11.61 -21.81
N SER A 516 -36.73 -12.60 -21.72
CA SER A 516 -35.84 -12.79 -20.56
C SER A 516 -35.01 -11.55 -20.26
N ILE A 517 -34.41 -10.92 -21.27
CA ILE A 517 -33.63 -9.68 -21.13
C ILE A 517 -34.47 -8.54 -20.53
N GLN A 518 -35.66 -8.29 -21.07
CA GLN A 518 -36.54 -7.22 -20.59
C GLN A 518 -37.01 -7.49 -19.15
N ALA A 519 -37.38 -8.73 -18.84
CA ALA A 519 -37.80 -9.12 -17.50
C ALA A 519 -36.66 -8.97 -16.48
N CYS A 520 -35.45 -9.42 -16.81
CA CYS A 520 -34.28 -9.29 -15.95
C CYS A 520 -33.90 -7.82 -15.73
N ALA A 521 -33.89 -6.99 -16.78
CA ALA A 521 -33.59 -5.57 -16.65
C ALA A 521 -34.58 -4.85 -15.72
N ALA A 522 -35.88 -5.10 -15.91
CA ALA A 522 -36.93 -4.53 -15.07
C ALA A 522 -36.80 -4.98 -13.61
N ALA A 523 -36.57 -6.28 -13.39
CA ALA A 523 -36.41 -6.85 -12.05
C ALA A 523 -35.16 -6.33 -11.33
N ALA A 524 -34.03 -6.17 -12.04
CA ALA A 524 -32.80 -5.62 -11.47
C ALA A 524 -32.96 -4.14 -11.09
N VAL A 525 -33.57 -3.33 -11.97
CA VAL A 525 -33.86 -1.91 -11.69
C VAL A 525 -34.80 -1.79 -10.49
N GLN A 526 -35.82 -2.63 -10.40
CA GLN A 526 -36.74 -2.64 -9.26
C GLN A 526 -36.04 -3.09 -7.97
N GLY A 527 -35.26 -4.18 -8.02
CA GLY A 527 -34.58 -4.76 -6.87
C GLY A 527 -33.59 -3.80 -6.24
N LEU A 528 -32.79 -3.10 -7.06
CA LEU A 528 -31.81 -2.13 -6.61
C LEU A 528 -32.41 -0.73 -6.31
N GLY A 529 -33.65 -0.45 -6.73
CA GLY A 529 -34.23 0.90 -6.65
C GLY A 529 -33.58 1.90 -7.60
N GLY A 530 -33.21 1.47 -8.82
CA GLY A 530 -32.55 2.25 -9.87
C GLY A 530 -31.29 1.57 -10.39
N LEU A 531 -30.60 2.22 -11.34
CA LEU A 531 -29.38 1.66 -11.95
C LEU A 531 -28.40 2.78 -12.33
N ASP A 532 -27.17 2.68 -11.84
CA ASP A 532 -26.07 3.60 -12.16
C ASP A 532 -25.02 2.93 -13.06
N GLY A 533 -24.98 1.60 -13.12
CA GLY A 533 -23.97 0.86 -13.88
C GLY A 533 -24.49 -0.42 -14.55
N LEU A 534 -23.93 -0.75 -15.70
CA LEU A 534 -24.13 -2.03 -16.39
C LEU A 534 -22.77 -2.61 -16.79
N VAL A 535 -22.51 -3.86 -16.41
CA VAL A 535 -21.36 -4.65 -16.85
C VAL A 535 -21.86 -5.79 -17.74
N ASN A 536 -21.71 -5.62 -19.05
CA ASN A 536 -22.00 -6.65 -20.05
C ASN A 536 -20.83 -7.63 -20.12
N ASN A 537 -20.82 -8.64 -19.26
CA ASN A 537 -19.75 -9.64 -19.16
C ASN A 537 -20.11 -11.00 -19.80
N ALA A 538 -21.38 -11.41 -19.77
CA ALA A 538 -21.82 -12.70 -20.32
C ALA A 538 -21.43 -12.88 -21.79
N ALA A 539 -20.86 -14.04 -22.11
CA ALA A 539 -20.51 -14.43 -23.47
C ALA A 539 -20.33 -15.96 -23.57
N ILE A 540 -20.38 -16.47 -24.80
CA ILE A 540 -20.03 -17.85 -25.14
C ILE A 540 -18.84 -17.91 -26.12
N THR A 541 -18.05 -18.97 -26.01
CA THR A 541 -16.86 -19.27 -26.83
C THR A 541 -16.90 -20.71 -27.38
N ASN A 542 -18.10 -21.26 -27.54
CA ASN A 542 -18.39 -22.62 -28.05
C ASN A 542 -17.87 -22.91 -29.49
N SER A 543 -17.23 -21.93 -30.14
CA SER A 543 -16.56 -22.04 -31.44
C SER A 543 -15.03 -22.26 -31.35
N GLY A 544 -14.46 -22.30 -30.14
CA GLY A 544 -13.02 -22.41 -29.95
C GLY A 544 -12.39 -23.70 -30.48
N GLY A 545 -11.20 -23.58 -31.08
CA GLY A 545 -10.42 -24.71 -31.59
C GLY A 545 -10.81 -25.16 -33.00
N ARG A 546 -11.78 -24.50 -33.64
CA ARG A 546 -12.23 -24.80 -35.01
C ARG A 546 -11.69 -23.78 -36.01
N ASP A 547 -11.22 -24.24 -37.16
CA ASP A 547 -10.89 -23.37 -38.29
C ASP A 547 -12.17 -22.82 -38.96
N ALA A 548 -11.98 -21.87 -39.89
CA ALA A 548 -13.09 -21.18 -40.55
C ALA A 548 -14.03 -22.13 -41.31
N SER A 549 -13.52 -23.22 -41.90
CA SER A 549 -14.32 -24.21 -42.62
C SER A 549 -15.11 -25.15 -41.72
N SER A 550 -14.75 -25.23 -40.43
CA SER A 550 -15.33 -26.16 -39.47
C SER A 550 -16.36 -25.53 -38.53
N ILE A 551 -16.70 -24.25 -38.74
CA ILE A 551 -17.74 -23.54 -38.00
C ILE A 551 -19.06 -23.69 -38.76
N ASP A 552 -20.00 -24.41 -38.16
CA ASP A 552 -21.36 -24.50 -38.67
C ASP A 552 -22.14 -23.19 -38.43
N ILE A 553 -23.17 -22.97 -39.26
CA ILE A 553 -23.99 -21.75 -39.24
C ILE A 553 -24.67 -21.57 -37.87
N GLU A 554 -25.16 -22.65 -37.27
CA GLU A 554 -25.84 -22.60 -35.97
C GLU A 554 -24.92 -22.10 -34.86
N THR A 555 -23.68 -22.61 -34.80
CA THR A 555 -22.66 -22.16 -33.85
C THR A 555 -22.30 -20.69 -34.08
N TRP A 556 -22.12 -20.29 -35.35
CA TRP A 556 -21.86 -18.89 -35.69
C TRP A 556 -22.98 -17.97 -35.22
N ASP A 557 -24.22 -18.29 -35.61
CA ASP A 557 -25.40 -17.50 -35.29
C ASP A 557 -25.61 -17.42 -33.78
N ARG A 558 -25.42 -18.53 -33.06
CA ARG A 558 -25.53 -18.56 -31.61
C ARG A 558 -24.50 -17.65 -30.92
N VAL A 559 -23.24 -17.68 -31.34
CA VAL A 559 -22.19 -16.79 -30.81
C VAL A 559 -22.57 -15.32 -31.03
N MET A 560 -23.08 -14.98 -32.21
CA MET A 560 -23.50 -13.61 -32.53
C MET A 560 -24.75 -13.19 -31.76
N ASN A 561 -25.73 -14.11 -31.61
CA ASN A 561 -26.96 -13.87 -30.88
C ASN A 561 -26.69 -13.57 -29.41
N VAL A 562 -25.84 -14.36 -28.75
CA VAL A 562 -25.51 -14.13 -27.33
C VAL A 562 -24.57 -12.92 -27.17
N ASN A 563 -23.40 -12.94 -27.81
CA ASN A 563 -22.33 -12.00 -27.48
C ASN A 563 -22.57 -10.59 -28.02
N VAL A 564 -23.31 -10.45 -29.12
CA VAL A 564 -23.53 -9.17 -29.81
C VAL A 564 -24.96 -8.69 -29.64
N ARG A 565 -25.95 -9.46 -30.13
CA ARG A 565 -27.36 -9.08 -30.06
C ARG A 565 -27.85 -9.02 -28.62
N GLY A 566 -27.52 -10.01 -27.79
CA GLY A 566 -27.84 -10.03 -26.36
C GLY A 566 -27.28 -8.82 -25.62
N THR A 567 -26.00 -8.51 -25.80
CA THR A 567 -25.34 -7.32 -25.23
C THR A 567 -26.02 -6.01 -25.63
N TRP A 568 -26.40 -5.87 -26.91
CA TRP A 568 -27.12 -4.70 -27.41
C TRP A 568 -28.51 -4.56 -26.75
N LEU A 569 -29.28 -5.65 -26.71
CA LEU A 569 -30.62 -5.66 -26.14
C LEU A 569 -30.60 -5.39 -24.63
N MET A 570 -29.66 -6.00 -23.91
CA MET A 570 -29.46 -5.76 -22.47
C MET A 570 -29.11 -4.30 -22.19
N THR A 571 -28.19 -3.74 -22.97
CA THR A 571 -27.84 -2.31 -22.89
C THR A 571 -29.07 -1.45 -23.09
N THR A 572 -29.82 -1.70 -24.17
CA THR A 572 -31.03 -0.93 -24.52
C THR A 572 -32.10 -1.02 -23.43
N ALA A 573 -32.30 -2.20 -22.84
CA ALA A 573 -33.25 -2.41 -21.74
C ALA A 573 -32.88 -1.62 -20.48
N CYS A 574 -31.58 -1.44 -20.20
CA CYS A 574 -31.08 -0.67 -19.06
C CYS A 574 -30.99 0.85 -19.31
N LEU A 575 -30.95 1.30 -20.57
CA LEU A 575 -30.73 2.71 -20.91
C LEU A 575 -31.68 3.68 -20.17
N PRO A 576 -33.01 3.44 -20.09
CA PRO A 576 -33.90 4.37 -19.38
C PRO A 576 -33.49 4.61 -17.92
N ALA A 577 -33.09 3.56 -17.20
CA ALA A 577 -32.66 3.67 -15.81
C ALA A 577 -31.29 4.35 -15.68
N LEU A 578 -30.35 4.02 -16.57
CA LEU A 578 -29.02 4.65 -16.60
C LEU A 578 -29.10 6.16 -16.91
N LYS A 579 -30.02 6.57 -17.80
CA LYS A 579 -30.30 7.99 -18.07
C LYS A 579 -30.89 8.68 -16.84
N ALA A 580 -31.86 8.05 -16.18
CA ALA A 580 -32.49 8.59 -14.99
C ALA A 580 -31.52 8.76 -13.81
N SER A 581 -30.45 7.96 -13.74
CA SER A 581 -29.37 8.12 -12.76
C SER A 581 -28.60 9.44 -12.92
N GLY A 582 -28.49 9.99 -14.14
CA GLY A 582 -27.67 11.18 -14.44
C GLY A 582 -26.16 10.92 -14.32
N ARG A 583 -25.76 9.70 -13.99
CA ARG A 583 -24.37 9.29 -13.79
C ARG A 583 -24.09 7.87 -14.28
N GLY A 584 -24.82 7.42 -15.30
CA GLY A 584 -24.72 6.06 -15.84
C GLY A 584 -23.34 5.70 -16.37
N ALA A 585 -22.95 4.43 -16.18
CA ALA A 585 -21.73 3.86 -16.76
C ALA A 585 -22.00 2.46 -17.35
N ILE A 586 -21.55 2.22 -18.57
CA ILE A 586 -21.65 0.92 -19.25
C ILE A 586 -20.23 0.40 -19.51
N VAL A 587 -19.98 -0.82 -19.05
CA VAL A 587 -18.72 -1.55 -19.25
C VAL A 587 -19.02 -2.79 -20.09
N ASN A 588 -18.45 -2.85 -21.28
CA ASN A 588 -18.59 -4.00 -22.17
C ASN A 588 -17.32 -4.87 -22.12
N LEU A 589 -17.47 -6.16 -21.82
CA LEU A 589 -16.33 -7.06 -21.86
C LEU A 589 -16.11 -7.54 -23.30
N SER A 590 -15.01 -7.08 -23.89
CA SER A 590 -14.49 -7.60 -25.15
C SER A 590 -13.52 -8.77 -24.87
N SER A 591 -12.37 -8.78 -25.51
CA SER A 591 -11.22 -9.68 -25.33
C SER A 591 -10.02 -9.02 -26.02
N ASP A 592 -8.80 -9.45 -25.72
CA ASP A 592 -7.63 -9.09 -26.51
C ASP A 592 -7.55 -9.87 -27.84
N THR A 593 -8.29 -10.97 -28.01
CA THR A 593 -8.25 -11.80 -29.21
C THR A 593 -8.61 -11.07 -30.53
N PRO A 594 -9.51 -10.06 -30.57
CA PRO A 594 -9.66 -9.14 -31.70
C PRO A 594 -8.41 -8.36 -32.08
N MET A 595 -7.55 -8.04 -31.12
CA MET A 595 -6.44 -7.11 -31.33
C MET A 595 -5.28 -7.77 -32.07
N TRP A 596 -5.08 -9.08 -31.88
CA TRP A 596 -4.02 -9.84 -32.55
C TRP A 596 -4.55 -10.92 -33.50
N GLY A 597 -5.87 -11.15 -33.55
CA GLY A 597 -6.50 -12.08 -34.48
C GLY A 597 -6.27 -13.55 -34.13
N ALA A 598 -6.64 -13.95 -32.91
CA ALA A 598 -6.38 -15.30 -32.41
C ALA A 598 -6.89 -16.42 -33.35
N PRO A 599 -6.03 -17.35 -33.79
CA PRO A 599 -6.43 -18.40 -34.71
C PRO A 599 -7.38 -19.41 -34.05
N ASN A 600 -8.24 -20.00 -34.88
CA ASN A 600 -9.26 -20.98 -34.51
C ASN A 600 -10.29 -20.46 -33.49
N LEU A 601 -10.58 -19.16 -33.54
CA LEU A 601 -11.56 -18.46 -32.71
C LEU A 601 -12.42 -17.49 -33.54
N LEU A 602 -12.58 -17.72 -34.84
CA LEU A 602 -13.12 -16.73 -35.79
C LEU A 602 -14.46 -16.12 -35.35
N ALA A 603 -15.46 -16.93 -35.00
CA ALA A 603 -16.77 -16.43 -34.57
C ALA A 603 -16.68 -15.62 -33.26
N TYR A 604 -15.86 -16.08 -32.29
CA TYR A 604 -15.64 -15.35 -31.04
C TYR A 604 -14.92 -14.02 -31.28
N VAL A 605 -13.84 -14.02 -32.06
CA VAL A 605 -13.10 -12.81 -32.46
C VAL A 605 -14.02 -11.82 -33.17
N ALA A 606 -14.84 -12.27 -34.13
CA ALA A 606 -15.81 -11.43 -34.79
C ALA A 606 -16.81 -10.80 -33.81
N SER A 607 -17.35 -11.59 -32.87
CA SER A 607 -18.29 -11.11 -31.86
C SER A 607 -17.67 -10.08 -30.91
N LYS A 608 -16.44 -10.31 -30.43
CA LYS A 608 -15.74 -9.40 -29.51
C LYS A 608 -15.23 -8.12 -30.22
N SER A 609 -14.92 -8.20 -31.51
CA SER A 609 -14.71 -7.02 -32.38
C SER A 609 -15.97 -6.18 -32.51
N ALA A 610 -17.13 -6.81 -32.71
CA ALA A 610 -18.41 -6.09 -32.78
C ALA A 610 -18.71 -5.33 -31.48
N VAL A 611 -18.40 -5.91 -30.32
CA VAL A 611 -18.53 -5.25 -29.01
C VAL A 611 -17.66 -3.98 -28.91
N ILE A 612 -16.44 -3.98 -29.45
CA ILE A 612 -15.57 -2.78 -29.51
C ILE A 612 -16.22 -1.70 -30.39
N GLY A 613 -16.74 -2.08 -31.56
CA GLY A 613 -17.45 -1.17 -32.46
C GLY A 613 -18.71 -0.57 -31.82
N MET A 614 -19.54 -1.41 -31.20
CA MET A 614 -20.75 -1.01 -30.47
C MET A 614 -20.44 -0.04 -29.34
N THR A 615 -19.37 -0.29 -28.58
CA THR A 615 -18.92 0.60 -27.50
C THR A 615 -18.69 2.03 -28.01
N LYS A 616 -18.03 2.19 -29.16
CA LYS A 616 -17.77 3.50 -29.77
C LYS A 616 -19.04 4.20 -30.23
N SER A 617 -20.00 3.47 -30.82
CA SER A 617 -21.29 4.03 -31.25
C SER A 617 -22.12 4.47 -30.05
N LEU A 618 -22.31 3.56 -29.09
CA LEU A 618 -23.08 3.80 -27.87
C LEU A 618 -22.52 4.96 -27.04
N ALA A 619 -21.19 5.11 -26.97
CA ALA A 619 -20.55 6.24 -26.31
C ALA A 619 -20.96 7.60 -26.91
N ARG A 620 -21.11 7.69 -28.24
CA ARG A 620 -21.57 8.91 -28.93
C ARG A 620 -23.05 9.14 -28.74
N GLU A 621 -23.84 8.07 -28.77
CA GLU A 621 -25.30 8.13 -28.62
C GLU A 621 -25.74 8.49 -27.18
N CYS A 622 -25.06 7.95 -26.16
CA CYS A 622 -25.44 8.10 -24.76
C CYS A 622 -24.71 9.24 -24.04
N GLY A 623 -23.68 9.84 -24.67
CA GLY A 623 -22.86 10.87 -24.03
C GLY A 623 -23.64 12.13 -23.64
N ALA A 624 -24.66 12.51 -24.41
CA ALA A 624 -25.52 13.66 -24.09
C ALA A 624 -26.35 13.44 -22.81
N ASP A 625 -26.61 12.18 -22.45
CA ASP A 625 -27.28 11.79 -21.21
C ASP A 625 -26.30 11.64 -20.03
N GLY A 626 -25.01 11.99 -20.22
CA GLY A 626 -23.98 11.86 -19.20
C GLY A 626 -23.49 10.42 -18.96
N ILE A 627 -23.82 9.49 -19.87
CA ILE A 627 -23.46 8.07 -19.74
C ILE A 627 -22.11 7.79 -20.40
N THR A 628 -21.18 7.19 -19.64
CA THR A 628 -19.90 6.71 -20.19
C THR A 628 -20.03 5.27 -20.67
N VAL A 629 -19.48 4.94 -21.84
CA VAL A 629 -19.52 3.57 -22.39
C VAL A 629 -18.11 3.15 -22.79
N ASN A 630 -17.54 2.16 -22.11
CA ASN A 630 -16.17 1.69 -22.36
C ASN A 630 -16.11 0.18 -22.51
N ALA A 631 -15.11 -0.30 -23.25
CA ALA A 631 -14.80 -1.71 -23.39
C ALA A 631 -13.55 -2.06 -22.58
N ILE A 632 -13.57 -3.20 -21.93
CA ILE A 632 -12.40 -3.81 -21.30
C ILE A 632 -12.08 -5.08 -22.06
N ALA A 633 -10.80 -5.26 -22.40
CA ALA A 633 -10.30 -6.37 -23.19
C ALA A 633 -9.29 -7.18 -22.38
N PRO A 634 -9.77 -8.19 -21.61
CA PRO A 634 -8.90 -9.09 -20.87
C PRO A 634 -8.10 -10.01 -21.80
N GLY A 635 -6.97 -10.50 -21.31
CA GLY A 635 -6.30 -11.67 -21.86
C GLY A 635 -6.85 -12.97 -21.31
N LEU A 636 -6.12 -14.07 -21.51
CA LEU A 636 -6.49 -15.38 -20.94
C LEU A 636 -6.36 -15.33 -19.41
N THR A 637 -7.50 -15.19 -18.72
CA THR A 637 -7.59 -15.13 -17.26
C THR A 637 -7.87 -16.52 -16.69
N LEU A 638 -7.21 -16.88 -15.59
CA LEU A 638 -7.37 -18.18 -14.93
C LEU A 638 -8.65 -18.18 -14.08
N VAL A 639 -9.68 -18.88 -14.56
CA VAL A 639 -10.99 -19.06 -13.89
C VAL A 639 -11.59 -20.41 -14.29
N GLU A 640 -12.60 -20.89 -13.55
CA GLU A 640 -13.37 -22.11 -13.89
C GLU A 640 -13.80 -22.14 -15.37
N ALA A 641 -14.24 -20.98 -15.90
CA ALA A 641 -14.70 -20.85 -17.27
C ALA A 641 -13.60 -21.02 -18.33
N THR A 642 -12.32 -21.01 -17.98
CA THR A 642 -11.18 -21.19 -18.89
C THR A 642 -10.43 -22.50 -18.65
N GLU A 643 -10.87 -23.37 -17.73
CA GLU A 643 -10.21 -24.66 -17.45
C GLU A 643 -10.14 -25.59 -18.66
N TYR A 644 -11.10 -25.48 -19.60
CA TYR A 644 -11.10 -26.27 -20.83
C TYR A 644 -10.01 -25.83 -21.83
N VAL A 645 -9.36 -24.68 -21.61
CA VAL A 645 -8.36 -24.13 -22.51
C VAL A 645 -7.08 -24.98 -22.42
N PRO A 646 -6.52 -25.44 -23.55
CA PRO A 646 -5.31 -26.26 -23.52
C PRO A 646 -4.12 -25.59 -22.84
N SER A 647 -3.32 -26.36 -22.10
CA SER A 647 -2.14 -25.87 -21.35
C SER A 647 -1.13 -25.12 -22.23
N HIS A 648 -0.95 -25.52 -23.48
CA HIS A 648 -0.06 -24.81 -24.42
C HIS A 648 -0.51 -23.37 -24.70
N ARG A 649 -1.83 -23.08 -24.62
CA ARG A 649 -2.34 -21.71 -24.75
C ARG A 649 -2.10 -20.89 -23.49
N HIS A 650 -2.22 -21.50 -22.31
CA HIS A 650 -1.80 -20.84 -21.06
C HIS A 650 -0.31 -20.48 -21.10
N ALA A 651 0.54 -21.41 -21.56
CA ALA A 651 1.97 -21.14 -21.75
C ALA A 651 2.22 -20.02 -22.75
N LEU A 652 1.57 -20.05 -23.93
CA LEU A 652 1.70 -18.99 -24.94
C LEU A 652 1.43 -17.60 -24.35
N TYR A 653 0.33 -17.46 -23.62
CA TYR A 653 -0.03 -16.20 -22.98
C TYR A 653 0.98 -15.78 -21.91
N ARG A 654 1.43 -16.69 -21.06
CA ARG A 654 2.41 -16.37 -20.00
C ARG A 654 3.76 -15.96 -20.59
N ASP A 655 4.20 -16.65 -21.65
CA ASP A 655 5.54 -16.50 -22.20
C ASP A 655 5.67 -15.30 -23.16
N GLN A 656 4.56 -14.76 -23.69
CA GLN A 656 4.56 -13.61 -24.61
C GLN A 656 4.01 -12.30 -24.00
N ARG A 657 3.48 -12.33 -22.77
CA ARG A 657 3.13 -11.10 -22.04
C ARG A 657 4.39 -10.39 -21.54
N ALA A 658 4.33 -9.06 -21.47
CA ALA A 658 5.33 -8.26 -20.77
C ALA A 658 5.34 -8.53 -19.25
N ILE A 659 4.17 -8.82 -18.66
CA ILE A 659 4.02 -9.29 -17.28
C ILE A 659 3.98 -10.82 -17.31
N SER A 660 5.10 -11.46 -16.98
CA SER A 660 5.33 -12.92 -17.14
C SER A 660 4.71 -13.76 -16.01
N ARG A 661 3.41 -13.62 -15.78
CA ARG A 661 2.60 -14.50 -14.91
C ARG A 661 1.22 -14.73 -15.50
N ASP A 662 0.50 -15.71 -14.95
CA ASP A 662 -0.91 -15.89 -15.25
C ASP A 662 -1.71 -14.66 -14.83
N GLN A 663 -2.74 -14.36 -15.62
CA GLN A 663 -3.70 -13.31 -15.31
C GLN A 663 -4.78 -13.89 -14.41
N LEU A 664 -5.05 -13.19 -13.31
CA LEU A 664 -6.07 -13.52 -12.33
C LEU A 664 -7.27 -12.56 -12.46
N PRO A 665 -8.46 -12.92 -11.93
CA PRO A 665 -9.63 -12.04 -11.98
C PRO A 665 -9.37 -10.62 -11.45
N ASP A 666 -8.60 -10.51 -10.38
CA ASP A 666 -8.29 -9.24 -9.71
C ASP A 666 -7.54 -8.26 -10.61
N ASP A 667 -6.77 -8.77 -11.58
CA ASP A 667 -6.08 -7.92 -12.57
C ASP A 667 -7.06 -7.14 -13.44
N VAL A 668 -8.27 -7.66 -13.63
CA VAL A 668 -9.32 -7.07 -14.47
C VAL A 668 -10.30 -6.23 -13.65
N CYS A 669 -10.59 -6.66 -12.41
CA CYS A 669 -11.59 -6.02 -11.55
C CYS A 669 -11.30 -4.53 -11.33
N GLY A 670 -10.04 -4.14 -11.13
CA GLY A 670 -9.66 -2.73 -10.95
C GLY A 670 -10.08 -1.83 -12.13
N ALA A 671 -9.95 -2.32 -13.37
CA ALA A 671 -10.36 -1.58 -14.56
C ALA A 671 -11.88 -1.43 -14.66
N VAL A 672 -12.63 -2.47 -14.27
CA VAL A 672 -14.11 -2.43 -14.22
C VAL A 672 -14.58 -1.43 -13.17
N LEU A 673 -14.03 -1.48 -11.96
CA LEU A 673 -14.36 -0.55 -10.88
C LEU A 673 -14.03 0.89 -11.26
N PHE A 674 -12.85 1.13 -11.86
CA PHE A 674 -12.49 2.45 -12.38
C PHE A 674 -13.55 2.96 -13.37
N ALA A 675 -13.93 2.14 -14.36
CA ALA A 675 -14.89 2.50 -15.40
C ALA A 675 -16.33 2.72 -14.90
N LEU A 676 -16.68 2.17 -13.74
CA LEU A 676 -17.97 2.38 -13.06
C LEU A 676 -17.94 3.58 -12.07
N SER A 677 -16.76 4.04 -11.67
CA SER A 677 -16.58 5.07 -10.66
C SER A 677 -16.64 6.49 -11.21
N ASP A 678 -16.64 7.48 -10.31
CA ASP A 678 -16.54 8.88 -10.73
C ASP A 678 -15.14 9.28 -11.26
N LEU A 679 -14.15 8.39 -11.17
CA LEU A 679 -12.81 8.64 -11.72
C LEU A 679 -12.78 8.56 -13.25
N SER A 680 -13.75 7.87 -13.88
CA SER A 680 -13.79 7.66 -15.33
C SER A 680 -14.84 8.50 -16.05
N ARG A 681 -15.44 9.52 -15.41
CA ARG A 681 -16.59 10.26 -15.99
C ARG A 681 -16.30 11.03 -17.27
N PHE A 682 -15.01 11.22 -17.59
CA PHE A 682 -14.57 11.82 -18.85
C PHE A 682 -13.87 10.82 -19.78
N VAL A 683 -13.98 9.52 -19.51
CA VAL A 683 -13.45 8.43 -20.33
C VAL A 683 -14.64 7.70 -20.95
N THR A 684 -14.79 7.77 -22.27
CA THR A 684 -15.88 7.10 -23.00
C THR A 684 -15.41 6.69 -24.40
N GLY A 685 -16.00 5.63 -24.95
CA GLY A 685 -15.68 5.06 -26.24
C GLY A 685 -14.32 4.34 -26.31
N GLN A 686 -13.65 4.15 -25.17
CA GLN A 686 -12.31 3.56 -25.13
C GLN A 686 -12.36 2.04 -25.06
N THR A 687 -11.31 1.39 -25.53
CA THR A 687 -11.06 -0.04 -25.30
C THR A 687 -9.78 -0.17 -24.52
N LEU A 688 -9.88 -0.59 -23.26
CA LEU A 688 -8.72 -0.78 -22.39
C LEU A 688 -8.27 -2.24 -22.46
N ALA A 689 -7.08 -2.47 -23.00
CA ALA A 689 -6.43 -3.78 -22.94
C ALA A 689 -5.91 -4.04 -21.53
N VAL A 690 -6.43 -5.08 -20.89
CA VAL A 690 -6.00 -5.53 -19.56
C VAL A 690 -5.51 -6.96 -19.72
N ASN A 691 -4.34 -7.13 -20.33
CA ASN A 691 -3.85 -8.45 -20.75
C ASN A 691 -2.38 -8.70 -20.34
N GLY A 692 -1.80 -7.85 -19.49
CA GLY A 692 -0.39 -7.96 -19.08
C GLY A 692 0.61 -7.58 -20.18
N GLY A 693 0.18 -6.81 -21.17
CA GLY A 693 1.03 -6.41 -22.30
C GLY A 693 1.21 -7.51 -23.34
N PHE A 694 0.29 -8.46 -23.45
CA PHE A 694 0.28 -9.47 -24.52
C PHE A 694 0.05 -8.81 -25.89
N VAL A 695 -0.86 -7.84 -25.94
CA VAL A 695 -1.06 -6.93 -27.06
C VAL A 695 -1.04 -5.50 -26.56
N MET A 696 -0.36 -4.62 -27.28
CA MET A 696 -0.23 -3.18 -27.00
C MET A 696 -0.84 -2.41 -28.16
N GLN A 697 -1.62 -1.36 -27.89
CA GLN A 697 -2.25 -0.50 -28.88
C GLN A 697 -1.54 0.84 -29.00
#